data_AF-A0A7J7PUE0-F1
#
_entry.id   AF-A0A7J7PUE0-F1
#
_cell.length_a   1.000
_cell.length_b   1.000
_cell.length_c   1.000
_cell.angle_alpha   90.00
_cell.angle_beta   90.00
_cell.angle_gamma   90.00
#
_symmetry.space_group_name_H-M   'P 1'
#
loop_
_entity.id
_entity.type
_entity.pdbx_description
1 polymer ?
#
loop_
_entity_poly.entity_id
_entity_poly.type
_entity_poly.pdbx_seq_one_letter_code
_entity_poly.pdbx_strand_id
1 'polypeptide(L)'
;MLSALPCRFPAGAKFAGEGKEVGYNGLYFYATAHSWVRNVVFENAEFGVAFDSGSFNSVENVTFRSTRPTDAAMPCTGGRGIWNKGTFDNLVNGFFFETSMLYEISTSYFAMGNVYTNGRGTDMTLELMYGAAYGNLFTNIHLGAGTKPFGWVARGQDAASFNTFWNIRTANDRLVLPPATWAPRALFVSAEGAATPANSAAVGWYVESRSDVFPYDLWTAMARARDRPLPTPVPTRFSGPGYGCLADGTRCCRNTTAGCPPCPANAGDPSALWGCRGELWSPQDRLAYDWGWAGYANGDRKPPLLPVRVNLRTQFGAKGDGVTDDTQALLRAIDSIASGVIYLPAGTYILTAVINIRKHIVIRGDGQDRTILRFPKSLTELYGNTYVEGKWVGTSQYSHGTGFINIGGWDPTGRDFTKLTWVKANASRGDRLLRVGSSVSITVGQWYRVLQKDPGDGSLMWELHGGAFPVVAAQRGYADPCRFLSRVLAKGTDWIRLERPLPFKVDTRWAPEIHKFMPMLNDNTGFEYFTLDFPWTPYPGHFLEPGFNGLHLNQVVNGWVRGVTVRNSDMGVYTWGSVFCTISDLTLTNSKQRAWYNGHRGVWMEHGSDSMLTRFNITDRFVHDISVTGTEHGTVIMDGTGLDINLDHHRMAPYQNLFTNIHMGFGSRVFYASGDADWGPHSGYYSTFHNLQSDMRFLLPTDEDFGANLTFIGLPTDDSKDPPGMGWYVELLARPFPQNLYTSFTSTRAARNQGPGMCAPAAAC
;
A
#
# COMPACT_ATOMS: atom_id res chain seq x y z
N MET A 1 -7.80 12.36 -27.66
CA MET A 1 -6.98 11.77 -26.57
C MET A 1 -5.69 12.57 -26.49
N LEU A 2 -5.33 13.13 -25.32
CA LEU A 2 -4.10 13.91 -25.15
C LEU A 2 -3.49 13.64 -23.76
N SER A 3 -2.21 13.26 -23.71
CA SER A 3 -1.50 12.96 -22.46
C SER A 3 -0.08 13.50 -22.37
N ALA A 4 0.32 13.92 -21.16
CA ALA A 4 1.71 14.21 -20.77
C ALA A 4 2.38 15.34 -21.58
N LEU A 5 1.68 16.45 -21.79
CA LEU A 5 2.17 17.59 -22.57
C LEU A 5 1.86 18.93 -21.87
N PRO A 6 2.78 19.92 -21.94
CA PRO A 6 2.45 21.30 -21.61
C PRO A 6 1.80 22.02 -22.81
N CYS A 7 0.61 22.59 -22.62
CA CYS A 7 -0.03 23.52 -23.55
C CYS A 7 0.36 24.95 -23.15
N ARG A 8 1.24 25.59 -23.91
CA ARG A 8 1.81 26.91 -23.59
C ARG A 8 1.28 28.01 -24.49
N PHE A 9 0.74 29.06 -23.89
CA PHE A 9 0.31 30.28 -24.57
C PHE A 9 1.23 31.47 -24.22
N PRO A 10 1.23 32.55 -25.03
CA PRO A 10 1.98 33.77 -24.71
C PRO A 10 1.55 34.42 -23.40
N ALA A 11 2.50 34.95 -22.63
CA ALA A 11 2.24 35.57 -21.32
C ALA A 11 2.00 37.09 -21.38
N GLY A 12 2.27 37.74 -22.52
CA GLY A 12 2.44 39.21 -22.58
C GLY A 12 1.17 40.05 -22.42
N ALA A 13 -0.01 39.48 -22.70
CA ALA A 13 -1.29 40.19 -22.58
C ALA A 13 -1.98 39.84 -21.26
N LYS A 14 -2.52 40.83 -20.54
CA LYS A 14 -3.39 40.57 -19.38
C LYS A 14 -4.76 40.04 -19.81
N PHE A 15 -5.43 39.28 -18.96
CA PHE A 15 -6.83 38.90 -19.17
C PHE A 15 -7.71 40.14 -18.99
N ALA A 16 -8.44 40.54 -20.04
CA ALA A 16 -9.21 41.78 -20.05
C ALA A 16 -10.66 41.63 -19.54
N GLY A 17 -11.03 40.44 -19.08
CA GLY A 17 -12.37 40.09 -18.62
C GLY A 17 -13.13 39.19 -19.59
N GLU A 18 -14.26 38.66 -19.12
CA GLU A 18 -15.14 37.77 -19.89
C GLU A 18 -15.66 38.46 -21.17
N GLY A 19 -15.60 37.76 -22.31
CA GLY A 19 -15.96 38.28 -23.62
C GLY A 19 -14.91 39.21 -24.25
N LYS A 20 -13.74 39.34 -23.61
CA LYS A 20 -12.58 40.12 -24.06
C LYS A 20 -11.29 39.28 -24.06
N GLU A 21 -11.44 37.96 -24.16
CA GLU A 21 -10.34 37.01 -24.33
C GLU A 21 -9.55 37.32 -25.61
N VAL A 22 -8.22 37.26 -25.54
CA VAL A 22 -7.33 37.38 -26.71
C VAL A 22 -7.24 36.08 -27.51
N GLY A 23 -7.85 35.00 -27.04
CA GLY A 23 -8.05 33.75 -27.78
C GLY A 23 -7.06 32.64 -27.42
N TYR A 24 -6.45 32.69 -26.24
CA TYR A 24 -5.53 31.64 -25.75
C TYR A 24 -6.30 30.45 -25.18
N ASN A 25 -7.02 29.78 -26.08
CA ASN A 25 -7.90 28.68 -25.76
C ASN A 25 -7.19 27.34 -25.99
N GLY A 26 -7.25 26.48 -24.99
CA GLY A 26 -6.67 25.13 -24.96
C GLY A 26 -7.47 24.15 -25.79
N LEU A 27 -8.04 23.15 -25.13
CA LEU A 27 -8.66 22.01 -25.78
C LEU A 27 -10.18 22.18 -25.84
N TYR A 28 -10.76 22.00 -27.02
CA TYR A 28 -12.20 22.03 -27.24
C TYR A 28 -12.67 20.72 -27.87
N PHE A 29 -13.59 20.05 -27.18
CA PHE A 29 -14.20 18.80 -27.60
C PHE A 29 -15.68 19.05 -27.87
N TYR A 30 -16.16 18.76 -29.07
CA TYR A 30 -17.55 18.94 -29.45
C TYR A 30 -18.21 17.61 -29.78
N ALA A 31 -19.36 17.33 -29.17
CA ALA A 31 -20.16 16.13 -29.41
C ALA A 31 -19.36 14.82 -29.26
N THR A 32 -18.55 14.74 -28.20
CA THR A 32 -17.64 13.60 -27.97
C THR A 32 -18.16 12.67 -26.88
N ALA A 33 -17.87 11.37 -27.02
CA ALA A 33 -18.07 10.41 -25.95
C ALA A 33 -16.80 9.60 -25.69
N HIS A 34 -16.62 9.14 -24.45
CA HIS A 34 -15.48 8.30 -24.03
C HIS A 34 -14.10 8.88 -24.39
N SER A 35 -14.00 10.20 -24.47
CA SER A 35 -12.75 10.92 -24.76
C SER A 35 -12.08 11.36 -23.47
N TRP A 36 -10.77 11.60 -23.53
CA TRP A 36 -10.01 11.98 -22.34
C TRP A 36 -8.88 12.98 -22.58
N VAL A 37 -8.60 13.74 -21.52
CA VAL A 37 -7.44 14.63 -21.33
C VAL A 37 -6.77 14.23 -20.02
N ARG A 38 -5.48 13.88 -20.03
CA ARG A 38 -4.78 13.44 -18.81
C ARG A 38 -3.37 14.00 -18.66
N ASN A 39 -2.93 14.34 -17.46
CA ASN A 39 -1.55 14.78 -17.19
C ASN A 39 -1.13 15.98 -18.08
N VAL A 40 -1.99 17.00 -18.19
CA VAL A 40 -1.75 18.18 -19.05
C VAL A 40 -1.51 19.41 -18.19
N VAL A 41 -0.49 20.19 -18.54
CA VAL A 41 -0.20 21.48 -17.89
C VAL A 41 -0.57 22.60 -18.86
N PHE A 42 -1.55 23.42 -18.51
CA PHE A 42 -1.91 24.63 -19.24
C PHE A 42 -1.14 25.82 -18.67
N GLU A 43 -0.26 26.40 -19.48
CA GLU A 43 0.50 27.59 -19.16
C GLU A 43 -0.08 28.81 -19.89
N ASN A 44 -0.46 29.84 -19.14
CA ASN A 44 -0.98 31.12 -19.65
C ASN A 44 -2.29 31.01 -20.46
N ALA A 45 -3.05 29.92 -20.28
CA ALA A 45 -4.32 29.74 -20.96
C ALA A 45 -5.38 30.74 -20.44
N GLU A 46 -6.20 31.27 -21.35
CA GLU A 46 -7.45 31.95 -21.00
C GLU A 46 -8.58 30.96 -20.81
N PHE A 47 -8.50 29.88 -21.56
CA PHE A 47 -9.49 28.84 -21.58
C PHE A 47 -8.78 27.49 -21.61
N GLY A 48 -9.05 26.60 -20.66
CA GLY A 48 -8.34 25.34 -20.51
C GLY A 48 -8.88 24.20 -21.36
N VAL A 49 -9.90 23.52 -20.83
CA VAL A 49 -10.55 22.37 -21.47
C VAL A 49 -12.05 22.61 -21.52
N ALA A 50 -12.64 22.40 -22.69
CA ALA A 50 -14.08 22.44 -22.90
C ALA A 50 -14.57 21.10 -23.45
N PHE A 51 -15.61 20.56 -22.84
CA PHE A 51 -16.51 19.61 -23.48
C PHE A 51 -17.82 20.32 -23.76
N ASP A 52 -18.18 20.42 -25.03
CA ASP A 52 -19.48 20.90 -25.48
C ASP A 52 -20.28 19.72 -26.03
N SER A 53 -21.44 19.48 -25.43
CA SER A 53 -22.40 18.45 -25.84
C SER A 53 -21.84 17.01 -25.82
N GLY A 54 -20.91 16.72 -24.91
CA GLY A 54 -20.25 15.41 -24.80
C GLY A 54 -20.63 14.59 -23.56
N SER A 55 -20.41 13.27 -23.60
CA SER A 55 -20.76 12.36 -22.49
C SER A 55 -19.66 11.36 -22.14
N PHE A 56 -19.58 10.92 -20.88
CA PHE A 56 -18.62 9.90 -20.43
C PHE A 56 -17.14 10.24 -20.71
N ASN A 57 -16.82 11.53 -20.80
CA ASN A 57 -15.47 11.99 -21.03
C ASN A 57 -14.72 12.16 -19.70
N SER A 58 -13.39 12.07 -19.72
CA SER A 58 -12.57 12.16 -18.52
C SER A 58 -11.47 13.23 -18.62
N VAL A 59 -11.36 14.10 -17.60
CA VAL A 59 -10.23 14.99 -17.39
C VAL A 59 -9.48 14.54 -16.15
N GLU A 60 -8.21 14.21 -16.27
CA GLU A 60 -7.44 13.62 -15.18
C GLU A 60 -6.11 14.33 -14.96
N ASN A 61 -5.81 14.70 -13.71
CA ASN A 61 -4.52 15.26 -13.31
C ASN A 61 -4.06 16.43 -14.22
N VAL A 62 -4.85 17.50 -14.27
CA VAL A 62 -4.54 18.69 -15.07
C VAL A 62 -4.12 19.86 -14.19
N THR A 63 -3.12 20.62 -14.64
CA THR A 63 -2.60 21.78 -13.91
C THR A 63 -2.74 23.05 -14.73
N PHE A 64 -3.19 24.12 -14.09
CA PHE A 64 -3.31 25.47 -14.66
C PHE A 64 -2.35 26.40 -13.93
N ARG A 65 -1.46 27.04 -14.69
CA ARG A 65 -0.52 28.03 -14.16
C ARG A 65 -0.31 29.16 -15.15
N SER A 66 0.01 30.35 -14.65
CA SER A 66 0.16 31.51 -15.51
C SER A 66 1.16 32.50 -14.96
N THR A 67 1.94 33.11 -15.85
CA THR A 67 2.79 34.28 -15.57
C THR A 67 2.23 35.55 -16.19
N ARG A 68 0.99 35.50 -16.70
CA ARG A 68 0.33 36.67 -17.28
C ARG A 68 0.14 37.78 -16.26
N PRO A 69 0.31 39.05 -16.65
CA PRO A 69 0.08 40.17 -15.75
C PRO A 69 -1.40 40.24 -15.33
N THR A 70 -1.64 40.55 -14.06
CA THR A 70 -2.96 40.84 -13.48
C THR A 70 -3.00 42.27 -12.95
N ASP A 71 -4.19 42.77 -12.63
CA ASP A 71 -4.36 44.05 -11.94
C ASP A 71 -5.43 43.95 -10.84
N ALA A 72 -5.56 45.01 -10.04
CA ALA A 72 -6.49 45.02 -8.91
C ALA A 72 -7.97 44.91 -9.33
N ALA A 73 -8.32 45.31 -10.55
CA ALA A 73 -9.69 45.22 -11.06
C ALA A 73 -10.00 43.82 -11.63
N MET A 74 -8.98 43.13 -12.15
CA MET A 74 -9.07 41.76 -12.68
C MET A 74 -7.90 40.92 -12.16
N PRO A 75 -7.96 40.40 -10.91
CA PRO A 75 -6.90 39.62 -10.29
C PRO A 75 -6.83 38.16 -10.80
N CYS A 76 -7.34 37.91 -12.01
CA CYS A 76 -7.45 36.59 -12.63
C CYS A 76 -6.55 36.54 -13.88
N THR A 77 -5.95 35.38 -14.13
CA THR A 77 -5.01 35.19 -15.24
C THR A 77 -5.65 34.64 -16.52
N GLY A 78 -6.93 34.28 -16.44
CA GLY A 78 -7.72 33.76 -17.54
C GLY A 78 -9.20 33.66 -17.19
N GLY A 79 -10.01 33.27 -18.17
CA GLY A 79 -11.47 33.18 -18.05
C GLY A 79 -11.93 31.86 -17.43
N ARG A 80 -11.59 30.72 -18.06
CA ARG A 80 -12.14 29.42 -17.68
C ARG A 80 -11.10 28.29 -17.63
N GLY A 81 -11.10 27.51 -16.56
CA GLY A 81 -10.27 26.32 -16.46
C GLY A 81 -10.88 25.14 -17.23
N ILE A 82 -11.88 24.51 -16.63
CA ILE A 82 -12.56 23.34 -17.18
C ILE A 82 -14.04 23.67 -17.35
N TRP A 83 -14.57 23.54 -18.58
CA TRP A 83 -15.95 23.83 -18.90
C TRP A 83 -16.67 22.60 -19.45
N ASN A 84 -17.70 22.17 -18.74
CA ASN A 84 -18.65 21.15 -19.17
C ASN A 84 -19.96 21.84 -19.60
N LYS A 85 -20.14 21.98 -20.91
CA LYS A 85 -21.23 22.71 -21.54
C LYS A 85 -22.19 21.70 -22.19
N GLY A 86 -23.38 21.54 -21.62
CA GLY A 86 -24.38 20.58 -22.11
C GLY A 86 -23.92 19.12 -22.09
N THR A 87 -23.12 18.74 -21.08
CA THR A 87 -22.50 17.41 -21.00
C THR A 87 -23.19 16.48 -20.02
N PHE A 88 -22.97 15.18 -20.19
CA PHE A 88 -23.59 14.13 -19.39
C PHE A 88 -22.55 13.17 -18.83
N ASP A 89 -22.55 12.95 -17.51
CA ASP A 89 -21.76 11.89 -16.89
C ASP A 89 -20.24 11.95 -17.17
N ASN A 90 -19.67 13.15 -17.35
CA ASN A 90 -18.22 13.31 -17.46
C ASN A 90 -17.55 13.25 -16.09
N LEU A 91 -16.30 12.78 -16.04
CA LEU A 91 -15.45 12.77 -14.86
C LEU A 91 -14.34 13.82 -14.99
N VAL A 92 -14.16 14.64 -13.96
CA VAL A 92 -13.04 15.57 -13.82
C VAL A 92 -12.35 15.26 -12.49
N ASN A 93 -11.22 14.56 -12.53
CA ASN A 93 -10.54 14.01 -11.36
C ASN A 93 -9.09 14.50 -11.27
N GLY A 94 -8.74 15.20 -10.18
CA GLY A 94 -7.38 15.73 -10.02
C GLY A 94 -7.15 16.96 -10.90
N PHE A 95 -7.50 18.13 -10.40
CA PHE A 95 -7.30 19.40 -11.11
C PHE A 95 -6.67 20.43 -10.18
N PHE A 96 -5.66 21.14 -10.68
CA PHE A 96 -4.76 21.97 -9.88
C PHE A 96 -4.68 23.37 -10.48
N PHE A 97 -5.14 24.38 -9.75
CA PHE A 97 -5.04 25.78 -10.16
C PHE A 97 -3.97 26.48 -9.33
N GLU A 98 -2.77 26.62 -9.89
CA GLU A 98 -1.64 27.33 -9.25
C GLU A 98 -1.80 28.86 -9.34
N THR A 99 -2.67 29.32 -10.23
CA THR A 99 -3.07 30.72 -10.40
C THR A 99 -4.57 30.83 -10.56
N SER A 100 -5.16 31.90 -10.03
CA SER A 100 -6.60 32.15 -10.13
C SER A 100 -7.04 32.47 -11.56
N MET A 101 -8.18 31.89 -11.95
CA MET A 101 -8.95 32.23 -13.14
C MET A 101 -10.26 32.89 -12.72
N LEU A 102 -11.05 33.40 -13.65
CA LEU A 102 -12.35 33.96 -13.32
C LEU A 102 -13.33 32.85 -12.91
N TYR A 103 -13.31 31.71 -13.62
CA TYR A 103 -14.07 30.50 -13.29
C TYR A 103 -13.22 29.23 -13.52
N GLU A 104 -12.69 28.65 -12.47
CA GLU A 104 -11.85 27.44 -12.58
C GLU A 104 -12.65 26.23 -13.07
N ILE A 105 -13.85 26.02 -12.51
CA ILE A 105 -14.77 24.99 -12.94
C ILE A 105 -16.06 25.66 -13.41
N SER A 106 -16.53 25.27 -14.60
CA SER A 106 -17.78 25.76 -15.18
C SER A 106 -18.66 24.60 -15.64
N THR A 107 -19.95 24.66 -15.32
CA THR A 107 -21.00 23.83 -15.92
C THR A 107 -22.07 24.72 -16.53
N SER A 108 -22.63 24.35 -17.68
CA SER A 108 -23.75 25.10 -18.27
C SER A 108 -24.62 24.27 -19.22
N TYR A 109 -25.71 24.85 -19.70
CA TYR A 109 -26.65 24.30 -20.69
C TYR A 109 -27.15 22.89 -20.37
N PHE A 110 -27.75 22.71 -19.19
CA PHE A 110 -28.31 21.45 -18.70
C PHE A 110 -27.28 20.33 -18.52
N ALA A 111 -26.01 20.68 -18.33
CA ALA A 111 -24.98 19.72 -17.95
C ALA A 111 -25.37 18.99 -16.66
N MET A 112 -25.38 17.65 -16.71
CA MET A 112 -25.88 16.79 -15.63
C MET A 112 -25.02 15.56 -15.39
N GLY A 113 -25.07 15.03 -14.16
CA GLY A 113 -24.36 13.81 -13.79
C GLY A 113 -22.83 13.92 -13.82
N ASN A 114 -22.29 15.10 -14.10
CA ASN A 114 -20.84 15.30 -14.15
C ASN A 114 -20.27 15.28 -12.73
N VAL A 115 -19.08 14.70 -12.61
CA VAL A 115 -18.35 14.56 -11.35
C VAL A 115 -17.08 15.38 -11.39
N TYR A 116 -16.86 16.17 -10.36
CA TYR A 116 -15.64 16.93 -10.10
C TYR A 116 -15.05 16.46 -8.79
N THR A 117 -13.88 15.83 -8.83
CA THR A 117 -13.26 15.24 -7.64
C THR A 117 -11.76 15.52 -7.53
N ASN A 118 -11.25 15.52 -6.29
CA ASN A 118 -9.82 15.62 -5.96
C ASN A 118 -9.14 16.90 -6.49
N GLY A 119 -9.83 18.03 -6.43
CA GLY A 119 -9.35 19.31 -6.94
C GLY A 119 -8.72 20.22 -5.89
N ARG A 120 -7.80 21.10 -6.30
CA ARG A 120 -7.36 22.24 -5.46
C ARG A 120 -6.97 23.47 -6.27
N GLY A 121 -7.05 24.63 -5.64
CA GLY A 121 -6.54 25.87 -6.23
C GLY A 121 -6.23 26.94 -5.20
N THR A 122 -5.76 28.09 -5.69
CA THR A 122 -5.37 29.23 -4.85
C THR A 122 -6.56 30.05 -4.36
N ASP A 123 -7.57 30.26 -5.20
CA ASP A 123 -8.83 30.93 -4.87
C ASP A 123 -9.91 30.59 -5.91
N MET A 124 -10.41 29.35 -5.85
CA MET A 124 -11.25 28.75 -6.89
C MET A 124 -12.71 29.20 -6.82
N THR A 125 -13.29 29.34 -8.01
CA THR A 125 -14.71 29.58 -8.25
C THR A 125 -15.34 28.39 -8.97
N LEU A 126 -16.43 27.86 -8.41
CA LEU A 126 -17.31 26.86 -9.03
C LEU A 126 -18.51 27.57 -9.66
N GLU A 127 -18.56 27.61 -10.98
CA GLU A 127 -19.58 28.34 -11.71
C GLU A 127 -20.60 27.40 -12.38
N LEU A 128 -21.87 27.58 -12.03
CA LEU A 128 -23.00 26.86 -12.62
C LEU A 128 -23.79 27.86 -13.48
N MET A 129 -23.28 28.12 -14.68
CA MET A 129 -23.70 29.19 -15.57
C MET A 129 -24.84 28.75 -16.49
N TYR A 130 -25.76 29.65 -16.85
CA TYR A 130 -26.73 29.53 -17.97
C TYR A 130 -27.37 28.15 -18.23
N GLY A 131 -28.68 28.04 -18.04
CA GLY A 131 -29.44 26.89 -18.52
C GLY A 131 -29.43 25.70 -17.56
N ALA A 132 -29.63 25.96 -16.25
CA ALA A 132 -30.10 24.97 -15.29
C ALA A 132 -29.27 23.67 -15.22
N ALA A 133 -27.96 23.76 -14.96
CA ALA A 133 -27.14 22.58 -14.65
C ALA A 133 -27.66 21.90 -13.35
N TYR A 134 -27.77 20.56 -13.35
CA TYR A 134 -28.41 19.81 -12.25
C TYR A 134 -27.76 18.45 -12.01
N GLY A 135 -27.87 17.94 -10.80
CA GLY A 135 -27.41 16.58 -10.47
C GLY A 135 -25.89 16.37 -10.63
N ASN A 136 -25.07 17.44 -10.63
CA ASN A 136 -23.62 17.30 -10.67
C ASN A 136 -23.06 17.08 -9.26
N LEU A 137 -21.96 16.34 -9.16
CA LEU A 137 -21.26 16.06 -7.91
C LEU A 137 -19.93 16.80 -7.88
N PHE A 138 -19.74 17.62 -6.85
CA PHE A 138 -18.47 18.25 -6.50
C PHE A 138 -18.01 17.64 -5.18
N THR A 139 -16.87 16.93 -5.17
CA THR A 139 -16.44 16.19 -3.99
C THR A 139 -14.95 16.24 -3.73
N ASN A 140 -14.52 16.35 -2.47
CA ASN A 140 -13.11 16.41 -2.08
C ASN A 140 -12.31 17.51 -2.81
N ILE A 141 -12.78 18.76 -2.75
CA ILE A 141 -12.15 19.90 -3.43
C ILE A 141 -11.70 20.94 -2.39
N HIS A 142 -10.47 21.44 -2.53
CA HIS A 142 -9.94 22.54 -1.73
C HIS A 142 -9.87 23.83 -2.55
N LEU A 143 -10.78 24.75 -2.30
CA LEU A 143 -10.94 25.98 -3.07
C LEU A 143 -9.81 27.01 -2.84
N GLY A 144 -8.92 26.79 -1.88
CA GLY A 144 -7.90 27.77 -1.52
C GLY A 144 -8.51 28.85 -0.64
N ALA A 145 -8.24 30.13 -0.92
CA ALA A 145 -8.83 31.23 -0.14
C ALA A 145 -10.37 31.19 -0.13
N GLY A 146 -10.99 30.77 -1.25
CA GLY A 146 -12.44 30.59 -1.35
C GLY A 146 -13.21 31.89 -1.16
N THR A 147 -12.69 33.01 -1.68
CA THR A 147 -13.27 34.34 -1.49
C THR A 147 -14.59 34.49 -2.25
N LYS A 148 -14.71 33.81 -3.40
CA LYS A 148 -15.91 33.74 -4.24
C LYS A 148 -16.14 32.30 -4.71
N PRO A 149 -16.49 31.37 -3.81
CA PRO A 149 -16.48 29.94 -4.09
C PRO A 149 -17.54 29.51 -5.10
N PHE A 150 -18.61 30.30 -5.23
CA PHE A 150 -19.66 30.16 -6.23
C PHE A 150 -19.63 31.42 -7.10
N GLY A 151 -19.71 31.26 -8.41
CA GLY A 151 -19.58 32.39 -9.33
C GLY A 151 -20.81 33.30 -9.34
N TRP A 152 -21.48 33.47 -10.48
CA TRP A 152 -22.59 34.42 -10.57
C TRP A 152 -23.80 33.94 -9.75
N VAL A 153 -24.08 34.65 -8.66
CA VAL A 153 -25.16 34.32 -7.71
C VAL A 153 -26.33 35.32 -7.73
N ALA A 154 -26.21 36.43 -8.47
CA ALA A 154 -27.11 37.57 -8.37
C ALA A 154 -28.33 37.55 -9.31
N ARG A 155 -28.40 36.65 -10.30
CA ARG A 155 -29.48 36.62 -11.31
C ARG A 155 -30.71 35.79 -10.89
N GLY A 156 -30.63 35.03 -9.81
CA GLY A 156 -31.65 34.06 -9.43
C GLY A 156 -31.20 32.63 -9.69
N GLN A 157 -32.11 31.76 -10.15
CA GLN A 157 -31.89 30.31 -10.32
C GLN A 157 -30.92 30.00 -11.49
N ASP A 158 -29.63 30.26 -11.30
CA ASP A 158 -28.58 29.94 -12.28
C ASP A 158 -28.27 28.42 -12.30
N ALA A 159 -28.44 27.74 -11.15
CA ALA A 159 -28.34 26.29 -11.01
C ALA A 159 -29.71 25.64 -10.73
N ALA A 160 -29.88 24.39 -11.14
CA ALA A 160 -31.07 23.59 -10.88
C ALA A 160 -30.86 22.58 -9.74
N SER A 161 -31.87 21.73 -9.49
CA SER A 161 -31.91 20.84 -8.33
C SER A 161 -30.77 19.83 -8.25
N PHE A 162 -30.49 19.33 -7.05
CA PHE A 162 -29.67 18.14 -6.81
C PHE A 162 -28.18 18.25 -7.15
N ASN A 163 -27.67 19.45 -7.39
CA ASN A 163 -26.22 19.65 -7.35
C ASN A 163 -25.72 19.38 -5.92
N THR A 164 -24.71 18.52 -5.81
CA THR A 164 -24.16 18.02 -4.55
C THR A 164 -22.75 18.53 -4.34
N PHE A 165 -22.51 19.17 -3.21
CA PHE A 165 -21.23 19.71 -2.77
C PHE A 165 -20.84 18.96 -1.50
N TRP A 166 -19.87 18.06 -1.62
CA TRP A 166 -19.47 17.13 -0.57
C TRP A 166 -18.00 17.33 -0.20
N ASN A 167 -17.69 17.65 1.05
CA ASN A 167 -16.30 17.89 1.48
C ASN A 167 -15.59 18.98 0.65
N ILE A 168 -16.25 20.13 0.49
CA ILE A 168 -15.68 21.32 -0.15
C ILE A 168 -15.04 22.20 0.91
N ARG A 169 -13.74 22.44 0.79
CA ARG A 169 -12.92 23.07 1.82
C ARG A 169 -12.31 24.39 1.34
N THR A 170 -12.01 25.27 2.29
CA THR A 170 -11.30 26.53 2.07
C THR A 170 -10.14 26.61 3.06
N ALA A 171 -9.15 27.46 2.81
CA ALA A 171 -7.93 27.57 3.62
C ALA A 171 -8.20 28.01 5.07
N ASN A 172 -9.38 28.59 5.34
CA ASN A 172 -9.79 29.06 6.66
C ASN A 172 -10.98 28.27 7.21
N ASP A 173 -11.35 27.14 6.59
CA ASP A 173 -12.49 26.30 6.97
C ASP A 173 -13.81 27.08 7.14
N ARG A 174 -14.02 28.08 6.27
CA ARG A 174 -15.21 28.92 6.24
C ARG A 174 -15.75 29.03 4.82
N LEU A 175 -16.52 28.02 4.42
CA LEU A 175 -17.18 28.05 3.12
C LEU A 175 -18.33 29.07 3.12
N VAL A 176 -18.30 30.03 2.20
CA VAL A 176 -19.42 30.97 2.02
C VAL A 176 -20.43 30.39 1.05
N LEU A 177 -21.64 30.09 1.51
CA LEU A 177 -22.71 29.54 0.67
C LEU A 177 -23.34 30.63 -0.21
N PRO A 178 -23.86 30.27 -1.41
CA PRO A 178 -24.57 31.21 -2.27
C PRO A 178 -25.96 31.53 -1.69
N PRO A 179 -26.65 32.59 -2.12
CA PRO A 179 -28.01 32.88 -1.69
C PRO A 179 -28.98 31.74 -2.05
N ALA A 180 -30.03 31.53 -1.27
CA ALA A 180 -31.02 30.46 -1.50
C ALA A 180 -31.75 30.59 -2.87
N THR A 181 -31.74 31.77 -3.47
CA THR A 181 -32.28 32.01 -4.83
C THR A 181 -31.43 31.38 -5.94
N TRP A 182 -30.19 30.96 -5.64
CA TRP A 182 -29.22 30.47 -6.62
C TRP A 182 -29.60 29.11 -7.21
N ALA A 183 -30.13 28.21 -6.40
CA ALA A 183 -30.54 26.88 -6.81
C ALA A 183 -31.68 26.38 -5.92
N PRO A 184 -32.62 25.57 -6.42
CA PRO A 184 -33.45 24.73 -5.56
C PRO A 184 -32.69 23.45 -5.15
N ARG A 185 -33.07 22.82 -4.04
CA ARG A 185 -32.66 21.45 -3.63
C ARG A 185 -31.17 21.13 -3.75
N ALA A 186 -30.30 22.08 -3.42
CA ALA A 186 -28.86 21.85 -3.38
C ALA A 186 -28.49 21.09 -2.10
N LEU A 187 -27.46 20.24 -2.20
CA LEU A 187 -26.94 19.44 -1.10
C LEU A 187 -25.53 19.94 -0.76
N PHE A 188 -25.33 20.39 0.48
CA PHE A 188 -24.02 20.80 1.01
C PHE A 188 -23.69 19.96 2.23
N VAL A 189 -22.60 19.19 2.17
CA VAL A 189 -22.15 18.30 3.25
C VAL A 189 -20.70 18.62 3.61
N SER A 190 -20.45 18.80 4.91
CA SER A 190 -19.18 19.33 5.45
C SER A 190 -18.96 20.81 5.18
N ALA A 191 -20.03 21.62 5.25
CA ALA A 191 -19.94 23.07 5.13
C ALA A 191 -19.64 23.72 6.51
N GLU A 192 -18.53 23.34 7.14
CA GLU A 192 -18.15 23.90 8.45
C GLU A 192 -18.00 25.42 8.40
N GLY A 193 -18.49 26.10 9.44
CA GLY A 193 -18.39 27.55 9.59
C GLY A 193 -19.26 28.35 8.62
N ALA A 194 -19.99 27.70 7.72
CA ALA A 194 -20.84 28.34 6.74
C ALA A 194 -22.14 28.86 7.36
N ALA A 195 -22.43 30.15 7.16
CA ALA A 195 -23.75 30.69 7.48
C ALA A 195 -24.77 30.16 6.45
N THR A 196 -25.74 29.37 6.91
CA THR A 196 -26.81 28.88 6.04
C THR A 196 -27.70 30.06 5.62
N PRO A 197 -27.91 30.29 4.31
CA PRO A 197 -28.74 31.40 3.84
C PRO A 197 -30.18 31.30 4.36
N ALA A 198 -30.80 32.45 4.64
CA ALA A 198 -32.23 32.53 4.91
C ALA A 198 -33.04 31.92 3.75
N ASN A 199 -34.15 31.24 4.07
CA ASN A 199 -35.04 30.57 3.10
C ASN A 199 -34.47 29.34 2.38
N SER A 200 -33.25 28.89 2.70
CA SER A 200 -32.64 27.65 2.15
C SER A 200 -33.52 26.41 2.35
N ALA A 201 -34.15 26.25 3.52
CA ALA A 201 -35.09 25.17 3.79
C ALA A 201 -36.35 25.24 2.90
N ALA A 202 -36.84 26.44 2.58
CA ALA A 202 -38.03 26.62 1.75
C ALA A 202 -37.80 26.22 0.28
N VAL A 203 -36.56 26.31 -0.19
CA VAL A 203 -36.13 25.82 -1.51
C VAL A 203 -35.60 24.38 -1.46
N GLY A 204 -35.70 23.71 -0.30
CA GLY A 204 -35.36 22.30 -0.12
C GLY A 204 -33.87 22.00 -0.05
N TRP A 205 -33.03 22.96 0.34
CA TRP A 205 -31.60 22.68 0.56
C TRP A 205 -31.41 21.75 1.75
N TYR A 206 -30.42 20.87 1.64
CA TYR A 206 -29.86 20.15 2.76
C TYR A 206 -28.46 20.67 3.01
N VAL A 207 -28.22 21.19 4.22
CA VAL A 207 -26.93 21.72 4.63
C VAL A 207 -26.52 21.01 5.91
N GLU A 208 -25.37 20.35 5.85
CA GLU A 208 -24.79 19.64 6.96
C GLU A 208 -23.42 20.25 7.28
N SER A 209 -23.34 20.90 8.44
CA SER A 209 -22.14 21.56 8.94
C SER A 209 -21.46 20.67 9.98
N ARG A 210 -20.29 20.14 9.64
CA ARG A 210 -19.41 19.34 10.51
C ARG A 210 -17.97 19.51 10.04
N SER A 211 -17.02 19.34 10.96
CA SER A 211 -15.58 19.52 10.69
C SER A 211 -14.99 18.48 9.76
N ASP A 212 -15.53 17.26 9.81
CA ASP A 212 -15.08 16.14 8.99
C ASP A 212 -16.26 15.34 8.46
N VAL A 213 -16.21 14.96 7.18
CA VAL A 213 -17.17 14.05 6.56
C VAL A 213 -16.47 12.81 6.03
N PHE A 214 -17.07 11.65 6.31
CA PHE A 214 -16.66 10.38 5.73
C PHE A 214 -17.79 9.81 4.85
N PRO A 215 -17.51 9.30 3.64
CA PRO A 215 -16.21 9.33 2.93
C PRO A 215 -15.78 10.75 2.58
N TYR A 216 -14.48 11.03 2.45
CA TYR A 216 -14.02 12.35 2.00
C TYR A 216 -14.29 12.60 0.51
N ASP A 217 -14.21 11.55 -0.30
CA ASP A 217 -14.54 11.54 -1.72
C ASP A 217 -15.75 10.62 -1.94
N LEU A 218 -16.93 11.23 -2.09
CA LEU A 218 -18.17 10.50 -2.29
C LEU A 218 -18.19 9.76 -3.63
N TRP A 219 -17.57 10.32 -4.68
CA TRP A 219 -17.52 9.63 -5.97
C TRP A 219 -16.70 8.35 -5.88
N THR A 220 -15.52 8.41 -5.28
CA THR A 220 -14.67 7.22 -5.09
C THR A 220 -15.42 6.16 -4.27
N ALA A 221 -16.14 6.56 -3.22
CA ALA A 221 -16.94 5.64 -2.43
C ALA A 221 -18.11 5.02 -3.23
N MET A 222 -18.84 5.84 -3.99
CA MET A 222 -19.94 5.38 -4.85
C MET A 222 -19.45 4.49 -5.98
N ALA A 223 -18.34 4.84 -6.64
CA ALA A 223 -17.74 4.07 -7.73
C ALA A 223 -17.35 2.67 -7.25
N ARG A 224 -16.76 2.56 -6.05
CA ARG A 224 -16.50 1.28 -5.41
C ARG A 224 -17.80 0.50 -5.15
N ALA A 225 -18.88 1.18 -4.79
CA ALA A 225 -20.17 0.55 -4.47
C ALA A 225 -21.06 0.17 -5.68
N ARG A 226 -20.68 0.49 -6.93
CA ARG A 226 -21.58 0.42 -8.12
C ARG A 226 -22.16 -0.96 -8.43
N ASP A 227 -21.58 -2.05 -7.94
CA ASP A 227 -22.06 -3.42 -8.15
C ASP A 227 -22.65 -4.09 -6.91
N ARG A 228 -22.89 -3.33 -5.83
CA ARG A 228 -23.52 -3.86 -4.62
C ARG A 228 -25.04 -3.70 -4.67
N PRO A 229 -25.84 -4.79 -4.55
CA PRO A 229 -27.25 -4.64 -4.19
C PRO A 229 -27.30 -3.90 -2.85
N LEU A 230 -28.16 -2.90 -2.69
CA LEU A 230 -28.44 -2.32 -1.37
C LEU A 230 -29.41 -3.23 -0.64
N PRO A 231 -28.94 -3.92 0.42
CA PRO A 231 -29.78 -4.05 1.58
C PRO A 231 -29.02 -3.68 2.86
N THR A 232 -29.70 -2.99 3.77
CA THR A 232 -29.31 -3.00 5.19
C THR A 232 -29.84 -4.30 5.80
N PRO A 233 -28.96 -5.23 6.17
CA PRO A 233 -29.12 -5.88 7.46
C PRO A 233 -27.79 -6.08 8.21
N VAL A 234 -27.88 -6.05 9.54
CA VAL A 234 -26.85 -6.56 10.46
C VAL A 234 -26.52 -8.01 10.07
N PRO A 235 -25.24 -8.40 9.88
CA PRO A 235 -24.94 -9.79 9.54
C PRO A 235 -25.21 -10.69 10.75
N THR A 236 -26.36 -11.34 10.78
CA THR A 236 -26.55 -12.62 11.47
C THR A 236 -26.05 -13.74 10.57
N ARG A 237 -24.75 -13.84 10.32
CA ARG A 237 -24.17 -15.05 9.69
C ARG A 237 -22.84 -15.37 10.33
N PHE A 238 -22.92 -16.35 11.22
CA PHE A 238 -21.78 -17.10 11.70
C PHE A 238 -21.50 -18.23 10.73
N SER A 239 -20.53 -18.06 9.85
CA SER A 239 -19.82 -19.17 9.21
C SER A 239 -18.65 -19.49 10.12
N GLY A 240 -18.72 -20.58 10.87
CA GLY A 240 -17.67 -21.07 11.74
C GLY A 240 -17.99 -22.52 12.08
N PRO A 241 -17.14 -23.25 12.81
CA PRO A 241 -17.29 -24.70 13.03
C PRO A 241 -18.44 -25.07 14.00
N GLY A 242 -19.39 -24.16 14.27
CA GLY A 242 -20.56 -24.40 15.13
C GLY A 242 -20.32 -24.21 16.63
N TYR A 243 -19.11 -23.82 17.04
CA TYR A 243 -18.74 -23.51 18.42
C TYR A 243 -18.03 -22.16 18.51
N GLY A 244 -17.90 -21.61 19.72
CA GLY A 244 -17.10 -20.40 20.01
C GLY A 244 -15.82 -20.72 20.77
N CYS A 245 -14.98 -19.71 20.97
CA CYS A 245 -13.76 -19.82 21.75
C CYS A 245 -13.77 -18.85 22.93
N LEU A 246 -13.36 -19.35 24.08
CA LEU A 246 -12.99 -18.52 25.22
C LEU A 246 -11.59 -17.91 24.99
N ALA A 247 -11.22 -16.91 25.78
CA ALA A 247 -9.95 -16.19 25.64
C ALA A 247 -8.72 -17.11 25.79
N ASP A 248 -8.83 -18.20 26.54
CA ASP A 248 -7.79 -19.22 26.70
C ASP A 248 -7.74 -20.25 25.54
N GLY A 249 -8.61 -20.09 24.53
CA GLY A 249 -8.77 -21.02 23.41
C GLY A 249 -9.56 -22.29 23.75
N THR A 250 -10.21 -22.36 24.91
CA THR A 250 -11.15 -23.44 25.23
C THR A 250 -12.42 -23.29 24.39
N ARG A 251 -12.90 -24.40 23.82
CA ARG A 251 -14.15 -24.41 23.05
C ARG A 251 -15.35 -24.20 23.97
N CYS A 252 -16.27 -23.37 23.52
CA CYS A 252 -17.59 -23.21 24.13
C CYS A 252 -18.69 -23.53 23.11
N CYS A 253 -19.81 -24.01 23.61
CA CYS A 253 -20.91 -24.51 22.80
C CYS A 253 -21.98 -23.44 22.72
N ARG A 254 -22.36 -23.06 21.49
CA ARG A 254 -23.51 -22.18 21.27
C ARG A 254 -24.83 -22.92 21.50
N ASN A 255 -24.80 -24.25 21.40
CA ASN A 255 -25.88 -25.15 21.76
C ASN A 255 -25.40 -26.15 22.81
N THR A 256 -26.03 -26.18 23.99
CA THR A 256 -25.56 -26.88 25.21
C THR A 256 -25.55 -28.40 25.10
N THR A 257 -26.15 -28.99 24.05
CA THR A 257 -26.19 -30.44 23.81
C THR A 257 -24.88 -31.05 23.29
N ALA A 258 -23.86 -30.24 22.96
CA ALA A 258 -22.62 -30.70 22.32
C ALA A 258 -21.46 -31.01 23.30
N GLY A 259 -21.70 -31.08 24.61
CA GLY A 259 -20.71 -31.55 25.59
C GLY A 259 -19.55 -30.60 25.90
N CYS A 260 -19.67 -29.32 25.56
CA CYS A 260 -18.73 -28.27 25.97
C CYS A 260 -19.43 -27.12 26.73
N PRO A 261 -18.70 -26.30 27.51
CA PRO A 261 -19.29 -25.23 28.31
C PRO A 261 -20.11 -24.25 27.46
N PRO A 262 -21.22 -23.68 27.95
CA PRO A 262 -22.00 -22.70 27.18
C PRO A 262 -21.16 -21.47 26.81
N CYS A 263 -21.33 -20.96 25.58
CA CYS A 263 -20.61 -19.76 25.17
C CYS A 263 -21.10 -18.50 25.90
N PRO A 264 -20.19 -17.72 26.53
CA PRO A 264 -20.55 -16.38 26.99
C PRO A 264 -20.86 -15.47 25.80
N ALA A 265 -21.59 -14.39 26.07
CA ALA A 265 -22.02 -13.45 25.04
C ALA A 265 -20.86 -12.84 24.26
N ASN A 266 -19.65 -12.77 24.83
CA ASN A 266 -18.42 -12.23 24.25
C ASN A 266 -17.45 -13.31 23.73
N ALA A 267 -17.87 -14.57 23.63
CA ALA A 267 -17.05 -15.62 23.04
C ALA A 267 -16.59 -15.23 21.63
N GLY A 268 -15.33 -15.53 21.35
CA GLY A 268 -14.73 -15.35 20.04
C GLY A 268 -15.21 -16.39 19.04
N ASP A 269 -14.96 -16.09 17.77
CA ASP A 269 -15.53 -16.76 16.62
C ASP A 269 -14.41 -17.45 15.85
N PRO A 270 -14.22 -18.76 16.04
CA PRO A 270 -13.18 -19.47 15.31
C PRO A 270 -13.55 -19.64 13.84
N SER A 271 -12.52 -19.56 12.99
CA SER A 271 -12.63 -19.97 11.59
C SER A 271 -12.83 -21.49 11.48
N ALA A 272 -13.62 -21.94 10.51
CA ALA A 272 -13.73 -23.35 10.14
C ALA A 272 -12.41 -23.94 9.58
N LEU A 273 -11.46 -23.09 9.16
CA LEU A 273 -10.13 -23.51 8.69
C LEU A 273 -9.09 -23.63 9.82
N TRP A 274 -9.38 -23.08 11.01
CA TRP A 274 -8.41 -23.01 12.12
C TRP A 274 -8.92 -23.62 13.42
N GLY A 275 -10.15 -23.31 13.85
CA GLY A 275 -10.65 -23.64 15.18
C GLY A 275 -10.12 -22.68 16.27
N CYS A 276 -10.12 -23.10 17.54
CA CYS A 276 -9.64 -22.24 18.63
C CYS A 276 -8.12 -22.27 18.81
N ARG A 277 -7.48 -23.38 18.45
CA ARG A 277 -6.06 -23.70 18.71
C ARG A 277 -5.39 -24.37 17.49
N GLY A 278 -5.93 -24.20 16.29
CA GLY A 278 -5.38 -24.79 15.08
C GLY A 278 -5.72 -26.27 14.91
N GLU A 279 -6.69 -26.81 15.64
CA GLU A 279 -7.12 -28.22 15.55
C GLU A 279 -7.72 -28.61 14.20
N LEU A 280 -8.23 -27.63 13.43
CA LEU A 280 -8.86 -27.82 12.12
C LEU A 280 -7.87 -27.51 11.00
N TRP A 281 -6.69 -26.98 11.36
CA TRP A 281 -5.68 -26.62 10.40
C TRP A 281 -5.12 -27.84 9.68
N SER A 282 -5.00 -27.71 8.37
CA SER A 282 -4.36 -28.70 7.51
C SER A 282 -3.44 -27.97 6.53
N PRO A 283 -2.17 -28.38 6.38
CA PRO A 283 -1.28 -27.78 5.39
C PRO A 283 -1.71 -28.10 3.95
N GLN A 284 -2.61 -29.07 3.75
CA GLN A 284 -3.21 -29.37 2.45
C GLN A 284 -4.36 -28.41 2.08
N ASP A 285 -4.91 -27.65 3.02
CA ASP A 285 -6.10 -26.81 2.79
C ASP A 285 -5.72 -25.33 2.52
N ARG A 286 -6.68 -24.41 2.62
CA ARG A 286 -6.58 -22.96 2.36
C ARG A 286 -5.53 -22.25 3.18
N LEU A 287 -5.40 -22.57 4.47
CA LEU A 287 -4.34 -22.07 5.34
C LEU A 287 -3.04 -22.89 5.11
N ALA A 288 -2.61 -22.92 3.86
CA ALA A 288 -1.60 -23.82 3.32
C ALA A 288 -0.18 -23.66 3.92
N TYR A 289 0.12 -22.50 4.51
CA TYR A 289 1.45 -22.15 5.01
C TYR A 289 1.48 -22.16 6.54
N ASP A 290 2.56 -22.66 7.15
CA ASP A 290 2.79 -22.54 8.60
C ASP A 290 3.51 -21.20 8.88
N TRP A 291 2.74 -20.12 9.04
CA TRP A 291 3.31 -18.78 9.28
C TRP A 291 3.98 -18.62 10.64
N GLY A 292 3.85 -19.59 11.56
CA GLY A 292 4.46 -19.56 12.89
C GLY A 292 5.99 -19.62 12.90
N TRP A 293 6.62 -19.52 11.73
CA TRP A 293 8.05 -19.44 11.56
C TRP A 293 8.55 -18.13 10.97
N ALA A 294 7.64 -17.23 10.60
CA ALA A 294 8.03 -15.95 10.04
C ALA A 294 8.70 -15.08 11.11
N GLY A 295 9.69 -14.30 10.68
CA GLY A 295 10.45 -13.38 11.50
C GLY A 295 11.75 -13.96 12.08
N TYR A 296 12.43 -13.11 12.86
CA TYR A 296 13.79 -13.33 13.36
C TYR A 296 13.91 -14.66 14.10
N ALA A 297 15.03 -15.34 13.83
CA ALA A 297 15.31 -16.68 14.33
C ALA A 297 14.11 -17.60 14.10
N ASN A 298 13.61 -17.61 12.86
CA ASN A 298 12.56 -18.52 12.40
C ASN A 298 11.31 -18.50 13.31
N GLY A 299 10.96 -17.32 13.80
CA GLY A 299 9.82 -17.05 14.69
C GLY A 299 10.04 -17.42 16.16
N ASP A 300 11.21 -17.93 16.54
CA ASP A 300 11.46 -18.52 17.87
C ASP A 300 11.88 -17.48 18.91
N ARG A 301 12.45 -16.36 18.47
CA ARG A 301 13.05 -15.36 19.35
C ARG A 301 12.79 -13.95 18.82
N LYS A 302 12.86 -12.97 19.71
CA LYS A 302 12.93 -11.56 19.33
C LYS A 302 14.38 -11.22 18.92
N PRO A 303 14.61 -10.21 18.06
CA PRO A 303 15.95 -9.71 17.80
C PRO A 303 16.69 -9.37 19.11
N PRO A 304 17.97 -9.77 19.28
CA PRO A 304 18.69 -9.58 20.53
C PRO A 304 19.03 -8.11 20.76
N LEU A 305 19.37 -7.76 22.00
CA LEU A 305 20.02 -6.49 22.32
C LEU A 305 21.52 -6.75 22.48
N LEU A 306 22.28 -6.54 21.41
CA LEU A 306 23.73 -6.78 21.41
C LEU A 306 24.50 -5.72 22.21
N PRO A 307 25.67 -6.07 22.79
CA PRO A 307 26.53 -5.08 23.45
C PRO A 307 27.09 -4.07 22.45
N VAL A 308 27.28 -2.82 22.90
CA VAL A 308 27.92 -1.76 22.11
C VAL A 308 29.37 -2.12 21.83
N ARG A 309 29.75 -2.14 20.55
CA ARG A 309 31.14 -2.39 20.14
C ARG A 309 31.92 -1.10 20.01
N VAL A 310 31.31 -0.09 19.38
CA VAL A 310 31.90 1.23 19.21
C VAL A 310 30.88 2.35 19.43
N ASN A 311 31.35 3.48 19.93
CA ASN A 311 30.56 4.70 20.12
C ASN A 311 31.00 5.76 19.12
N LEU A 312 30.08 6.21 18.29
CA LEU A 312 30.35 7.11 17.17
C LEU A 312 30.95 8.45 17.61
N ARG A 313 30.48 9.00 18.74
CA ARG A 313 30.93 10.30 19.25
C ARG A 313 32.30 10.21 19.93
N THR A 314 32.45 9.30 20.88
CA THR A 314 33.67 9.25 21.71
C THR A 314 34.88 8.64 21.00
N GLN A 315 34.67 7.82 19.98
CA GLN A 315 35.77 7.14 19.27
C GLN A 315 36.01 7.67 17.85
N PHE A 316 35.00 8.21 17.16
CA PHE A 316 35.12 8.66 15.77
C PHE A 316 34.92 10.16 15.58
N GLY A 317 34.64 10.88 16.66
CA GLY A 317 34.61 12.35 16.70
C GLY A 317 33.31 12.96 16.16
N ALA A 318 32.28 12.16 15.89
CA ALA A 318 30.98 12.68 15.47
C ALA A 318 30.41 13.65 16.49
N LYS A 319 29.76 14.72 16.04
CA LYS A 319 29.23 15.77 16.91
C LYS A 319 27.78 15.52 17.29
N GLY A 320 26.94 15.08 16.36
CA GLY A 320 25.51 14.92 16.59
C GLY A 320 24.83 16.24 16.98
N ASP A 321 25.33 17.37 16.49
CA ASP A 321 24.92 18.73 16.85
C ASP A 321 23.88 19.34 15.88
N GLY A 322 23.47 18.60 14.85
CA GLY A 322 22.55 19.05 13.81
C GLY A 322 23.16 19.97 12.76
N VAL A 323 24.48 20.19 12.79
CA VAL A 323 25.20 21.10 11.87
C VAL A 323 26.39 20.40 11.22
N THR A 324 27.21 19.72 12.01
CA THR A 324 28.41 19.03 11.55
C THR A 324 28.05 17.80 10.72
N ASP A 325 28.68 17.66 9.56
CA ASP A 325 28.58 16.46 8.74
C ASP A 325 29.35 15.30 9.39
N ASP A 326 28.61 14.33 9.92
CA ASP A 326 29.12 13.18 10.65
C ASP A 326 29.34 11.94 9.76
N THR A 327 29.18 12.07 8.44
CA THR A 327 29.28 10.96 7.47
C THR A 327 30.60 10.22 7.59
N GLN A 328 31.72 10.94 7.61
CA GLN A 328 33.05 10.32 7.67
C GLN A 328 33.32 9.63 9.00
N ALA A 329 32.73 10.11 10.11
CA ALA A 329 32.81 9.42 11.38
C ALA A 329 32.08 8.08 11.32
N LEU A 330 30.90 8.02 10.70
CA LEU A 330 30.12 6.80 10.54
C LEU A 330 30.81 5.78 9.64
N LEU A 331 31.36 6.22 8.50
CA LEU A 331 32.10 5.35 7.59
C LEU A 331 33.33 4.74 8.28
N ARG A 332 34.12 5.56 9.00
CA ARG A 332 35.27 5.04 9.79
C ARG A 332 34.83 4.04 10.87
N ALA A 333 33.69 4.27 11.51
CA ALA A 333 33.16 3.33 12.51
C ALA A 333 32.80 1.98 11.87
N ILE A 334 32.14 2.00 10.70
CA ILE A 334 31.83 0.79 9.90
C ILE A 334 33.10 0.04 9.48
N ASP A 335 34.13 0.76 9.07
CA ASP A 335 35.40 0.16 8.65
C ASP A 335 36.16 -0.46 9.82
N SER A 336 36.08 0.14 11.01
CA SER A 336 36.83 -0.27 12.21
C SER A 336 36.42 -1.63 12.81
N ILE A 337 35.24 -2.14 12.47
CA ILE A 337 34.71 -3.40 13.03
C ILE A 337 34.35 -4.39 11.93
N ALA A 338 34.50 -5.69 12.22
CA ALA A 338 33.99 -6.77 11.39
C ALA A 338 32.52 -7.10 11.72
N SER A 339 32.15 -6.94 12.99
CA SER A 339 30.80 -7.16 13.49
C SER A 339 30.53 -6.38 14.78
N GLY A 340 29.26 -6.19 15.10
CA GLY A 340 28.79 -5.61 16.36
C GLY A 340 28.00 -4.32 16.19
N VAL A 341 27.69 -3.69 17.31
CA VAL A 341 26.84 -2.49 17.35
C VAL A 341 27.70 -1.23 17.23
N ILE A 342 27.37 -0.39 16.26
CA ILE A 342 27.79 1.00 16.20
C ILE A 342 26.71 1.81 16.90
N TYR A 343 27.08 2.38 18.06
CA TYR A 343 26.18 3.17 18.88
C TYR A 343 26.31 4.65 18.58
N LEU A 344 25.17 5.29 18.34
CA LEU A 344 24.99 6.71 18.11
C LEU A 344 24.22 7.28 19.30
N PRO A 345 24.90 7.98 20.23
CA PRO A 345 24.22 8.65 21.34
C PRO A 345 23.10 9.61 20.89
N ALA A 346 22.31 10.12 21.84
CA ALA A 346 21.34 11.17 21.54
C ALA A 346 21.99 12.38 20.85
N GLY A 347 21.33 12.90 19.82
CA GLY A 347 21.83 13.97 18.94
C GLY A 347 21.26 13.90 17.53
N THR A 348 21.54 14.94 16.74
CA THR A 348 21.17 15.01 15.33
C THR A 348 22.43 14.91 14.47
N TYR A 349 22.58 13.80 13.76
CA TYR A 349 23.73 13.50 12.91
C TYR A 349 23.40 13.86 11.47
N ILE A 350 24.10 14.84 10.91
CA ILE A 350 23.96 15.18 9.48
C ILE A 350 24.77 14.17 8.67
N LEU A 351 24.12 13.52 7.71
CA LEU A 351 24.74 12.55 6.80
C LEU A 351 24.49 12.98 5.35
N THR A 352 25.54 13.03 4.54
CA THR A 352 25.50 13.58 3.15
C THR A 352 25.94 12.58 2.10
N ALA A 353 25.96 11.28 2.42
CA ALA A 353 26.27 10.22 1.48
C ALA A 353 25.46 8.94 1.76
N VAL A 354 25.30 8.10 0.74
CA VAL A 354 24.76 6.74 0.91
C VAL A 354 25.72 5.90 1.77
N ILE A 355 25.15 5.19 2.76
CA ILE A 355 25.85 4.31 3.67
C ILE A 355 25.59 2.87 3.26
N ASN A 356 26.62 2.17 2.81
CA ASN A 356 26.53 0.76 2.38
C ASN A 356 27.29 -0.15 3.34
N ILE A 357 26.62 -1.18 3.86
CA ILE A 357 27.14 -2.10 4.87
C ILE A 357 27.06 -3.53 4.31
N ARG A 358 28.19 -4.25 4.31
CA ARG A 358 28.27 -5.68 3.92
C ARG A 358 28.83 -6.55 5.05
N LYS A 359 28.57 -6.16 6.29
CA LYS A 359 29.12 -6.76 7.53
C LYS A 359 27.99 -7.01 8.53
N HIS A 360 28.27 -7.83 9.55
CA HIS A 360 27.33 -8.11 10.63
C HIS A 360 27.25 -6.94 11.62
N ILE A 361 26.66 -5.83 11.18
CA ILE A 361 26.63 -4.56 11.90
C ILE A 361 25.20 -4.16 12.23
N VAL A 362 25.03 -3.65 13.46
CA VAL A 362 23.81 -2.98 13.90
C VAL A 362 24.09 -1.50 14.07
N ILE A 363 23.28 -0.65 13.43
CA ILE A 363 23.27 0.79 13.69
C ILE A 363 22.22 1.05 14.78
N ARG A 364 22.66 1.50 15.95
CA ARG A 364 21.81 1.73 17.11
C ARG A 364 21.84 3.18 17.57
N GLY A 365 20.68 3.80 17.72
CA GLY A 365 20.53 5.08 18.41
C GLY A 365 20.16 4.94 19.90
N ASP A 366 19.86 6.06 20.55
CA ASP A 366 19.47 6.16 21.97
C ASP A 366 17.94 6.28 22.14
N GLY A 367 17.16 6.03 21.07
CA GLY A 367 15.71 6.13 21.00
C GLY A 367 15.22 6.90 19.77
N GLN A 368 14.01 6.59 19.29
CA GLN A 368 13.38 7.26 18.13
C GLN A 368 13.33 8.79 18.30
N ASP A 369 13.03 9.28 19.50
CA ASP A 369 12.91 10.72 19.79
C ASP A 369 14.24 11.38 20.20
N ARG A 370 15.34 10.61 20.26
CA ARG A 370 16.61 11.05 20.85
C ARG A 370 17.77 11.06 19.86
N THR A 371 17.82 10.10 18.95
CA THR A 371 18.85 10.03 17.91
C THR A 371 18.20 10.25 16.55
N ILE A 372 18.62 11.31 15.85
CA ILE A 372 18.12 11.67 14.52
C ILE A 372 19.28 11.52 13.51
N LEU A 373 19.08 10.70 12.49
CA LEU A 373 19.92 10.63 11.31
C LEU A 373 19.29 11.48 10.21
N ARG A 374 19.85 12.66 9.93
CA ARG A 374 19.27 13.61 8.99
C ARG A 374 20.07 13.65 7.69
N PHE A 375 19.36 13.44 6.58
CA PHE A 375 19.93 13.51 5.23
C PHE A 375 19.39 14.75 4.52
N PRO A 376 20.14 15.88 4.50
CA PRO A 376 19.61 17.17 4.07
C PRO A 376 19.48 17.33 2.55
N LYS A 377 20.00 16.37 1.77
CA LYS A 377 19.98 16.36 0.31
C LYS A 377 19.39 15.04 -0.17
N SER A 378 18.58 15.09 -1.21
CA SER A 378 18.06 13.91 -1.92
C SER A 378 19.17 13.16 -2.66
N LEU A 379 18.90 11.92 -3.05
CA LEU A 379 19.83 11.17 -3.92
C LEU A 379 20.05 11.88 -5.26
N THR A 380 19.02 12.55 -5.80
CA THR A 380 19.14 13.38 -7.00
C THR A 380 20.12 14.54 -6.83
N GLU A 381 20.09 15.24 -5.70
CA GLU A 381 21.02 16.35 -5.44
C GLU A 381 22.46 15.88 -5.22
N LEU A 382 22.66 14.67 -4.71
CA LEU A 382 23.98 14.11 -4.43
C LEU A 382 24.62 13.44 -5.66
N TYR A 383 23.81 12.74 -6.46
CA TYR A 383 24.31 11.81 -7.50
C TYR A 383 23.65 11.99 -8.86
N GLY A 384 22.73 12.96 -9.01
CA GLY A 384 21.93 13.14 -10.22
C GLY A 384 20.76 12.16 -10.31
N ASN A 385 19.88 12.34 -11.29
CA ASN A 385 18.75 11.44 -11.54
C ASN A 385 18.83 10.96 -12.98
N THR A 386 18.63 9.65 -13.18
CA THR A 386 18.38 9.10 -14.51
C THR A 386 16.91 8.78 -14.61
N TYR A 387 16.32 9.14 -15.74
CA TYR A 387 14.94 8.82 -16.04
C TYR A 387 14.92 7.66 -17.03
N VAL A 388 14.11 6.64 -16.74
CA VAL A 388 13.95 5.48 -17.61
C VAL A 388 13.51 5.96 -19.00
N GLU A 389 14.15 5.44 -20.04
CA GLU A 389 13.73 5.55 -21.44
C GLU A 389 12.99 4.27 -21.85
N GLY A 390 12.08 4.32 -22.83
CA GLY A 390 11.30 3.15 -23.27
C GLY A 390 9.94 2.98 -22.59
N LYS A 391 9.57 1.77 -22.11
CA LYS A 391 8.19 1.48 -21.65
C LYS A 391 7.73 2.37 -20.46
N TRP A 392 8.67 2.88 -19.66
CA TRP A 392 8.40 3.68 -18.45
C TRP A 392 9.00 5.09 -18.54
N VAL A 393 8.92 5.73 -19.71
CA VAL A 393 9.53 7.05 -19.96
C VAL A 393 9.25 8.02 -18.81
N GLY A 394 10.31 8.62 -18.26
CA GLY A 394 10.18 9.66 -17.24
C GLY A 394 10.10 9.12 -15.81
N THR A 395 10.30 7.82 -15.60
CA THR A 395 10.40 7.24 -14.26
C THR A 395 11.78 7.51 -13.67
N SER A 396 11.85 8.15 -12.51
CA SER A 396 13.11 8.31 -11.79
C SER A 396 13.69 6.96 -11.41
N GLN A 397 15.00 6.79 -11.53
CA GLN A 397 15.72 5.61 -11.01
C GLN A 397 15.50 5.40 -9.50
N TYR A 398 15.19 6.45 -8.74
CA TYR A 398 14.96 6.35 -7.30
C TYR A 398 13.59 5.82 -6.93
N SER A 399 12.66 5.79 -7.88
CA SER A 399 11.34 5.14 -7.74
C SER A 399 11.45 3.62 -7.50
N HIS A 400 12.56 3.03 -7.95
CA HIS A 400 12.89 1.60 -7.81
C HIS A 400 14.30 1.41 -7.19
N GLY A 401 14.84 2.46 -6.60
CA GLY A 401 16.22 2.51 -6.12
C GLY A 401 16.39 2.05 -4.68
N THR A 402 17.64 1.96 -4.24
CA THR A 402 17.97 1.58 -2.86
C THR A 402 17.71 2.74 -1.87
N GLY A 403 17.90 2.47 -0.59
CA GLY A 403 17.84 3.48 0.47
C GLY A 403 19.14 4.29 0.63
N PHE A 404 19.10 5.28 1.52
CA PHE A 404 20.26 6.00 2.01
C PHE A 404 21.14 5.15 2.92
N ILE A 405 20.57 4.18 3.63
CA ILE A 405 21.31 3.24 4.47
C ILE A 405 20.95 1.81 4.05
N ASN A 406 21.93 1.10 3.51
CA ASN A 406 21.76 -0.21 2.90
C ASN A 406 22.62 -1.25 3.62
N ILE A 407 22.00 -2.37 3.99
CA ILE A 407 22.72 -3.58 4.39
C ILE A 407 22.57 -4.59 3.24
N GLY A 408 23.71 -4.94 2.63
CA GLY A 408 23.81 -5.86 1.51
C GLY A 408 24.41 -7.20 1.91
N GLY A 409 23.57 -8.22 1.93
CA GLY A 409 23.90 -9.63 2.03
C GLY A 409 24.22 -10.26 0.67
N TRP A 410 24.31 -11.59 0.69
CA TRP A 410 24.35 -12.43 -0.49
C TRP A 410 23.91 -13.86 -0.11
N ASP A 411 22.81 -14.31 -0.68
CA ASP A 411 22.34 -15.70 -0.58
C ASP A 411 22.00 -16.19 -2.00
N PRO A 412 22.88 -16.98 -2.63
CA PRO A 412 22.70 -17.39 -4.02
C PRO A 412 21.54 -18.37 -4.18
N THR A 413 20.45 -17.90 -4.78
CA THR A 413 19.30 -18.74 -5.12
C THR A 413 19.43 -19.34 -6.52
N GLY A 414 19.09 -20.63 -6.66
CA GLY A 414 18.98 -21.30 -7.97
C GLY A 414 20.30 -21.53 -8.74
N ARG A 415 21.46 -21.30 -8.12
CA ARG A 415 22.78 -21.44 -8.77
C ARG A 415 23.30 -22.88 -8.72
N ASP A 416 23.94 -23.34 -9.80
CA ASP A 416 24.44 -24.72 -9.91
C ASP A 416 25.41 -25.10 -8.78
N PHE A 417 26.29 -24.19 -8.35
CA PHE A 417 27.24 -24.47 -7.27
C PHE A 417 26.59 -24.64 -5.89
N THR A 418 25.32 -24.25 -5.73
CA THR A 418 24.55 -24.47 -4.49
C THR A 418 23.72 -25.74 -4.55
N LYS A 419 23.47 -26.29 -5.75
CA LYS A 419 22.68 -27.50 -5.94
C LYS A 419 23.39 -28.70 -5.35
N LEU A 420 22.68 -29.48 -4.54
CA LEU A 420 23.18 -30.71 -3.92
C LEU A 420 22.65 -31.95 -4.62
N THR A 421 21.36 -31.94 -4.97
CA THR A 421 20.68 -33.06 -5.61
C THR A 421 19.36 -32.59 -6.24
N TRP A 422 18.79 -33.37 -7.14
CA TRP A 422 17.43 -33.18 -7.63
C TRP A 422 16.43 -33.97 -6.79
N VAL A 423 15.17 -33.53 -6.81
CA VAL A 423 14.04 -34.31 -6.29
C VAL A 423 13.53 -35.19 -7.42
N LYS A 424 13.46 -36.51 -7.19
CA LYS A 424 13.23 -37.52 -8.25
C LYS A 424 11.79 -38.06 -8.30
N ALA A 425 10.92 -37.60 -7.41
CA ALA A 425 9.51 -37.96 -7.41
C ALA A 425 8.65 -36.77 -6.95
N ASN A 426 7.41 -36.72 -7.45
CA ASN A 426 6.44 -35.72 -7.03
C ASN A 426 6.13 -35.85 -5.53
N ALA A 427 5.82 -34.72 -4.91
CA ALA A 427 5.29 -34.65 -3.55
C ALA A 427 4.15 -33.64 -3.48
N SER A 428 3.17 -33.93 -2.62
CA SER A 428 2.01 -33.06 -2.43
C SER A 428 2.35 -31.92 -1.47
N ARG A 429 1.59 -30.82 -1.58
CA ARG A 429 1.56 -29.83 -0.52
C ARG A 429 1.23 -30.53 0.81
N GLY A 430 1.88 -30.12 1.89
CA GLY A 430 1.74 -30.71 3.21
C GLY A 430 2.64 -31.93 3.48
N ASP A 431 3.20 -32.56 2.45
CA ASP A 431 4.17 -33.63 2.63
C ASP A 431 5.43 -33.11 3.31
N ARG A 432 6.10 -33.99 4.07
CA ARG A 432 7.37 -33.71 4.74
C ARG A 432 8.51 -34.56 4.21
N LEU A 433 8.24 -35.53 3.32
CA LEU A 433 9.23 -36.43 2.78
C LEU A 433 9.45 -36.10 1.30
N LEU A 434 10.71 -35.90 0.91
CA LEU A 434 11.10 -35.76 -0.48
C LEU A 434 11.99 -36.92 -0.89
N ARG A 435 11.69 -37.53 -2.05
CA ARG A 435 12.60 -38.50 -2.69
C ARG A 435 13.63 -37.73 -3.50
N VAL A 436 14.90 -37.95 -3.21
CA VAL A 436 16.03 -37.23 -3.83
C VAL A 436 16.93 -38.18 -4.61
N GLY A 437 17.71 -37.64 -5.55
CA GLY A 437 18.71 -38.41 -6.27
C GLY A 437 19.76 -39.03 -5.34
N SER A 438 20.28 -38.25 -4.39
CA SER A 438 21.21 -38.69 -3.35
C SER A 438 21.15 -37.75 -2.15
N SER A 439 21.21 -38.30 -0.93
CA SER A 439 21.28 -37.51 0.31
C SER A 439 22.70 -37.41 0.92
N VAL A 440 23.73 -37.92 0.22
CA VAL A 440 25.10 -38.02 0.77
C VAL A 440 25.62 -36.65 1.23
N SER A 441 25.37 -35.60 0.46
CA SER A 441 25.79 -34.22 0.76
C SER A 441 24.84 -33.45 1.70
N ILE A 442 23.84 -34.14 2.27
CA ILE A 442 22.83 -33.56 3.16
C ILE A 442 23.12 -34.01 4.59
N THR A 443 23.13 -33.04 5.52
CA THR A 443 23.39 -33.22 6.94
C THR A 443 22.09 -33.03 7.72
N VAL A 444 21.75 -33.97 8.59
CA VAL A 444 20.61 -33.85 9.49
C VAL A 444 20.81 -32.65 10.43
N GLY A 445 19.76 -31.87 10.65
CA GLY A 445 19.73 -30.65 11.46
C GLY A 445 20.07 -29.38 10.69
N GLN A 446 20.63 -29.46 9.48
CA GLN A 446 20.96 -28.29 8.68
C GLN A 446 19.78 -27.79 7.85
N TRP A 447 19.77 -26.48 7.58
CA TRP A 447 18.83 -25.81 6.69
C TRP A 447 19.19 -26.05 5.22
N TYR A 448 18.18 -26.38 4.43
CA TYR A 448 18.28 -26.50 2.98
C TYR A 448 17.10 -25.80 2.30
N ARG A 449 17.32 -25.38 1.06
CA ARG A 449 16.30 -24.77 0.22
C ARG A 449 15.75 -25.80 -0.76
N VAL A 450 14.45 -26.03 -0.72
CA VAL A 450 13.70 -26.67 -1.80
C VAL A 450 13.37 -25.60 -2.82
N LEU A 451 13.68 -25.86 -4.09
CA LEU A 451 13.51 -24.89 -5.17
C LEU A 451 12.87 -25.56 -6.38
N GLN A 452 11.95 -24.88 -7.05
CA GLN A 452 11.42 -25.28 -8.37
C GLN A 452 11.55 -24.13 -9.35
N LYS A 453 11.77 -24.47 -10.62
CA LYS A 453 11.97 -23.51 -11.71
C LYS A 453 10.86 -23.70 -12.73
N ASP A 454 10.39 -22.62 -13.35
CA ASP A 454 9.49 -22.75 -14.48
C ASP A 454 10.31 -23.24 -15.71
N PRO A 455 9.88 -24.29 -16.42
CA PRO A 455 10.66 -24.86 -17.52
C PRO A 455 10.60 -24.01 -18.80
N GLY A 456 9.93 -22.85 -18.79
CA GLY A 456 9.75 -21.96 -19.93
C GLY A 456 8.34 -22.00 -20.53
N ASP A 457 7.55 -23.00 -20.14
CA ASP A 457 6.17 -23.16 -20.63
C ASP A 457 5.13 -22.41 -19.76
N GLY A 458 5.54 -21.81 -18.65
CA GLY A 458 4.68 -21.09 -17.72
C GLY A 458 3.88 -22.00 -16.78
N SER A 459 4.03 -23.33 -16.85
CA SER A 459 3.20 -24.26 -16.09
C SER A 459 3.35 -24.14 -14.57
N LEU A 460 4.50 -23.69 -14.06
CA LEU A 460 4.69 -23.45 -12.63
C LEU A 460 4.00 -22.15 -12.19
N MET A 461 4.07 -21.11 -13.03
CA MET A 461 3.37 -19.86 -12.75
C MET A 461 1.85 -20.01 -12.86
N TRP A 462 1.37 -20.83 -13.80
CA TRP A 462 -0.03 -21.25 -13.88
C TRP A 462 -0.49 -21.93 -12.58
N GLU A 463 0.31 -22.85 -12.03
CA GLU A 463 0.03 -23.49 -10.74
C GLU A 463 -0.01 -22.45 -9.60
N LEU A 464 0.95 -21.54 -9.51
CA LEU A 464 0.97 -20.48 -8.49
C LEU A 464 -0.23 -19.55 -8.56
N HIS A 465 -0.80 -19.38 -9.75
CA HIS A 465 -2.06 -18.66 -9.95
C HIS A 465 -3.30 -19.56 -9.85
N GLY A 466 -3.19 -20.70 -9.17
CA GLY A 466 -4.31 -21.59 -8.87
C GLY A 466 -4.94 -22.27 -10.09
N GLY A 467 -4.24 -22.25 -11.23
CA GLY A 467 -4.75 -22.76 -12.50
C GLY A 467 -5.93 -21.98 -13.07
N ALA A 468 -6.03 -20.68 -12.76
CA ALA A 468 -7.16 -19.85 -13.17
C ALA A 468 -6.78 -18.72 -14.15
N PHE A 469 -5.48 -18.41 -14.32
CA PHE A 469 -5.04 -17.20 -15.02
C PHE A 469 -4.05 -17.47 -16.14
N PRO A 470 -4.24 -16.86 -17.33
CA PRO A 470 -3.27 -17.00 -18.41
C PRO A 470 -1.89 -16.50 -17.97
N VAL A 471 -0.86 -17.28 -18.30
CA VAL A 471 0.53 -16.94 -17.95
C VAL A 471 1.11 -16.02 -19.00
N VAL A 472 1.41 -14.80 -18.58
CA VAL A 472 2.03 -13.74 -19.38
C VAL A 472 3.48 -14.10 -19.74
N ALA A 473 4.01 -13.48 -20.80
CA ALA A 473 5.36 -13.75 -21.29
C ALA A 473 6.44 -13.51 -20.21
N ALA A 474 6.30 -12.46 -19.40
CA ALA A 474 7.27 -12.11 -18.35
C ALA A 474 7.41 -13.17 -17.24
N GLN A 475 6.43 -14.07 -17.11
CA GLN A 475 6.42 -15.13 -16.10
C GLN A 475 6.99 -16.47 -16.61
N ARG A 476 7.12 -16.65 -17.93
CA ARG A 476 7.61 -17.90 -18.52
C ARG A 476 9.11 -18.06 -18.26
N GLY A 477 9.51 -19.21 -17.76
CA GLY A 477 10.92 -19.50 -17.45
C GLY A 477 11.43 -18.77 -16.20
N TYR A 478 10.53 -18.28 -15.33
CA TYR A 478 10.92 -17.66 -14.06
C TYR A 478 11.81 -18.62 -13.24
N ALA A 479 12.98 -18.14 -12.82
CA ALA A 479 14.09 -19.00 -12.44
C ALA A 479 13.91 -19.68 -11.08
N ASP A 480 13.19 -19.07 -10.15
CA ASP A 480 13.06 -19.55 -8.77
C ASP A 480 11.75 -19.10 -8.08
N PRO A 481 10.56 -19.22 -8.71
CA PRO A 481 9.31 -18.72 -8.14
C PRO A 481 8.88 -19.46 -6.86
N CYS A 482 9.27 -20.73 -6.73
CA CYS A 482 8.97 -21.55 -5.56
C CYS A 482 10.24 -21.83 -4.77
N ARG A 483 10.31 -21.29 -3.55
CA ARG A 483 11.45 -21.45 -2.64
C ARG A 483 10.92 -21.81 -1.27
N PHE A 484 11.58 -22.73 -0.58
CA PHE A 484 11.17 -23.11 0.75
C PHE A 484 12.35 -23.56 1.59
N LEU A 485 12.54 -22.91 2.72
CA LEU A 485 13.60 -23.25 3.66
C LEU A 485 13.08 -24.16 4.75
N SER A 486 13.79 -25.25 5.00
CA SER A 486 13.45 -26.21 6.05
C SER A 486 14.70 -26.93 6.53
N ARG A 487 14.74 -27.29 7.82
CA ARG A 487 15.77 -28.21 8.32
C ARG A 487 15.45 -29.63 7.87
N VAL A 488 16.49 -30.43 7.63
CA VAL A 488 16.33 -31.87 7.40
C VAL A 488 16.40 -32.61 8.74
N LEU A 489 15.30 -33.24 9.16
CA LEU A 489 15.21 -33.96 10.44
C LEU A 489 15.70 -35.41 10.36
N ALA A 490 15.63 -36.02 9.18
CA ALA A 490 16.11 -37.37 8.94
C ALA A 490 16.39 -37.58 7.45
N LYS A 491 17.22 -38.56 7.11
CA LYS A 491 17.50 -38.95 5.73
C LYS A 491 17.78 -40.44 5.62
N GLY A 492 17.41 -41.02 4.48
CA GLY A 492 17.91 -42.33 4.03
C GLY A 492 18.86 -42.14 2.85
N THR A 493 19.11 -43.18 2.07
CA THR A 493 19.99 -43.08 0.88
C THR A 493 19.43 -42.12 -0.18
N ASP A 494 18.11 -42.14 -0.38
CA ASP A 494 17.44 -41.47 -1.48
C ASP A 494 16.16 -40.70 -1.05
N TRP A 495 16.08 -40.36 0.23
CA TRP A 495 15.01 -39.55 0.78
C TRP A 495 15.50 -38.64 1.90
N ILE A 496 14.84 -37.50 2.06
CA ILE A 496 15.00 -36.58 3.17
C ILE A 496 13.65 -36.26 3.80
N ARG A 497 13.64 -35.98 5.10
CA ARG A 497 12.47 -35.53 5.84
C ARG A 497 12.66 -34.11 6.32
N LEU A 498 11.74 -33.23 5.97
CA LEU A 498 11.70 -31.81 6.29
C LEU A 498 11.07 -31.55 7.66
N GLU A 499 11.55 -30.51 8.34
CA GLU A 499 11.06 -30.06 9.65
C GLU A 499 9.67 -29.44 9.60
N ARG A 500 9.31 -28.86 8.46
CA ARG A 500 8.02 -28.22 8.20
C ARG A 500 7.40 -28.77 6.91
N PRO A 501 6.05 -28.77 6.81
CA PRO A 501 5.36 -29.33 5.67
C PRO A 501 5.60 -28.47 4.42
N LEU A 502 5.63 -29.09 3.25
CA LEU A 502 5.78 -28.38 1.98
C LEU A 502 4.62 -27.40 1.79
N PRO A 503 4.86 -26.11 1.50
CA PRO A 503 3.81 -25.13 1.31
C PRO A 503 3.21 -25.17 -0.11
N PHE A 504 3.91 -25.81 -1.06
CA PHE A 504 3.50 -25.97 -2.44
C PHE A 504 3.68 -27.41 -2.91
N LYS A 505 3.00 -27.76 -4.01
CA LYS A 505 3.21 -29.02 -4.71
C LYS A 505 4.61 -29.07 -5.29
N VAL A 506 5.30 -30.20 -5.15
CA VAL A 506 6.56 -30.48 -5.84
C VAL A 506 6.29 -31.42 -7.01
N ASP A 507 6.63 -30.98 -8.22
CA ASP A 507 6.38 -31.71 -9.47
C ASP A 507 7.66 -31.82 -10.29
N THR A 508 8.05 -33.04 -10.68
CA THR A 508 9.31 -33.29 -11.39
C THR A 508 9.38 -32.60 -12.76
N ARG A 509 8.25 -32.16 -13.32
CA ARG A 509 8.22 -31.33 -14.54
C ARG A 509 8.84 -29.95 -14.35
N TRP A 510 8.94 -29.46 -13.12
CA TRP A 510 9.49 -28.14 -12.76
C TRP A 510 10.91 -28.21 -12.21
N ALA A 511 11.63 -29.30 -12.56
CA ALA A 511 13.02 -29.55 -12.19
C ALA A 511 13.33 -29.24 -10.71
N PRO A 512 12.61 -29.83 -9.74
CA PRO A 512 12.79 -29.55 -8.33
C PRO A 512 14.18 -29.94 -7.82
N GLU A 513 14.80 -29.06 -7.06
CA GLU A 513 16.18 -29.15 -6.60
C GLU A 513 16.31 -28.88 -5.09
N ILE A 514 17.31 -29.50 -4.47
CA ILE A 514 17.74 -29.19 -3.10
C ILE A 514 19.04 -28.40 -3.18
N HIS A 515 19.03 -27.21 -2.58
CA HIS A 515 20.16 -26.28 -2.55
C HIS A 515 20.67 -26.04 -1.13
N LYS A 516 21.96 -25.73 -1.01
CA LYS A 516 22.55 -25.18 0.22
C LYS A 516 21.86 -23.85 0.57
N PHE A 517 21.59 -23.64 1.86
CA PHE A 517 21.29 -22.34 2.40
C PHE A 517 22.58 -21.72 2.95
N MET A 518 23.11 -20.69 2.29
CA MET A 518 24.44 -20.15 2.59
C MET A 518 24.46 -18.62 2.61
N PRO A 519 23.67 -17.98 3.50
CA PRO A 519 23.61 -16.53 3.57
C PRO A 519 24.94 -15.93 4.06
N MET A 520 25.38 -14.86 3.39
CA MET A 520 26.55 -14.08 3.81
C MET A 520 26.31 -13.33 5.13
N LEU A 521 25.10 -12.78 5.29
CA LEU A 521 24.69 -12.07 6.51
C LEU A 521 23.53 -12.84 7.13
N ASN A 522 23.79 -13.37 8.33
CA ASN A 522 22.82 -14.12 9.10
C ASN A 522 22.96 -13.73 10.57
N ASP A 523 21.93 -13.09 11.12
CA ASP A 523 21.91 -12.55 12.48
C ASP A 523 22.82 -11.30 12.65
N ASN A 524 22.81 -10.71 13.85
CA ASN A 524 23.68 -9.60 14.29
C ASN A 524 23.74 -8.39 13.35
N THR A 525 22.65 -8.12 12.63
CA THR A 525 22.62 -7.14 11.54
C THR A 525 21.29 -6.41 11.51
N GLY A 526 21.28 -5.08 11.54
CA GLY A 526 20.03 -4.33 11.53
C GLY A 526 20.11 -2.86 11.89
N PHE A 527 18.94 -2.27 12.07
CA PHE A 527 18.73 -0.86 12.40
C PHE A 527 17.83 -0.74 13.62
N GLU A 528 18.21 0.06 14.62
CA GLU A 528 17.36 0.22 15.80
C GLU A 528 17.47 1.54 16.56
N TYR A 529 16.34 1.98 17.09
CA TYR A 529 16.21 3.07 18.07
C TYR A 529 16.70 4.45 17.59
N PHE A 530 16.27 4.87 16.40
CA PHE A 530 16.54 6.21 15.86
C PHE A 530 15.44 6.71 14.92
N THR A 531 15.44 8.00 14.63
CA THR A 531 14.65 8.59 13.53
C THR A 531 15.54 8.82 12.32
N LEU A 532 15.09 8.37 11.14
CA LEU A 532 15.62 8.78 9.85
C LEU A 532 14.82 9.98 9.34
N ASP A 533 15.50 11.10 9.12
CA ASP A 533 14.88 12.39 8.85
C ASP A 533 15.28 12.96 7.49
N PHE A 534 14.29 13.23 6.66
CA PHE A 534 14.46 13.95 5.40
C PHE A 534 13.84 15.36 5.47
N PRO A 535 14.38 16.35 4.73
CA PRO A 535 13.74 17.64 4.54
C PRO A 535 12.32 17.46 4.02
N TRP A 536 11.40 18.25 4.57
CA TRP A 536 10.07 18.30 3.98
C TRP A 536 10.14 18.93 2.57
N THR A 537 9.56 18.24 1.60
CA THR A 537 9.39 18.70 0.21
C THR A 537 8.00 18.33 -0.28
N PRO A 538 7.36 19.10 -1.18
CA PRO A 538 6.18 18.63 -1.89
C PRO A 538 6.49 17.30 -2.60
N TYR A 539 5.56 16.34 -2.55
CA TYR A 539 5.73 15.08 -3.25
C TYR A 539 5.45 15.32 -4.75
N PRO A 540 6.44 15.11 -5.65
CA PRO A 540 6.31 15.51 -7.05
C PRO A 540 5.33 14.65 -7.86
N GLY A 541 4.96 13.49 -7.34
CA GLY A 541 4.06 12.54 -7.99
C GLY A 541 4.70 11.17 -8.18
N HIS A 542 3.87 10.19 -8.52
CA HIS A 542 4.28 8.81 -8.74
C HIS A 542 5.33 8.71 -9.85
N PHE A 543 6.44 8.02 -9.56
CA PHE A 543 7.61 7.83 -10.44
C PHE A 543 8.50 9.06 -10.64
N LEU A 544 8.28 10.15 -9.91
CA LEU A 544 9.03 11.40 -10.05
C LEU A 544 9.92 11.68 -8.83
N GLU A 545 10.19 10.66 -8.02
CA GLU A 545 10.83 10.82 -6.72
C GLU A 545 12.27 11.38 -6.82
N PRO A 546 12.63 12.42 -6.04
CA PRO A 546 14.02 12.89 -5.96
C PRO A 546 14.93 11.90 -5.21
N GLY A 547 14.35 10.95 -4.46
CA GLY A 547 15.05 9.85 -3.84
C GLY A 547 15.34 10.07 -2.36
N PHE A 548 14.37 10.55 -1.59
CA PHE A 548 14.43 10.49 -0.11
C PHE A 548 14.09 9.07 0.38
N ASN A 549 14.93 8.10 -0.01
CA ASN A 549 14.73 6.68 0.23
C ASN A 549 15.41 6.24 1.53
N GLY A 550 14.68 5.50 2.37
CA GLY A 550 15.09 5.22 3.74
C GLY A 550 16.07 4.06 3.90
N LEU A 551 15.57 2.97 4.47
CA LEU A 551 16.37 1.80 4.84
C LEU A 551 16.23 0.67 3.81
N HIS A 552 17.29 -0.08 3.58
CA HIS A 552 17.26 -1.25 2.69
C HIS A 552 17.98 -2.46 3.31
N LEU A 553 17.30 -3.60 3.35
CA LEU A 553 17.86 -4.92 3.65
C LEU A 553 17.84 -5.77 2.38
N ASN A 554 19.02 -6.00 1.79
CA ASN A 554 19.18 -6.75 0.55
C ASN A 554 19.81 -8.13 0.85
N GLN A 555 19.10 -9.23 0.59
CA GLN A 555 19.54 -10.61 0.85
C GLN A 555 20.08 -10.85 2.27
N VAL A 556 19.42 -10.27 3.26
CA VAL A 556 19.78 -10.44 4.67
C VAL A 556 18.94 -11.58 5.26
N VAL A 557 19.58 -12.42 6.07
CA VAL A 557 18.90 -13.45 6.86
C VAL A 557 18.90 -13.08 8.33
N ASN A 558 17.77 -13.24 9.02
CA ASN A 558 17.64 -12.90 10.45
C ASN A 558 18.09 -11.46 10.76
N GLY A 559 17.85 -10.52 9.83
CA GLY A 559 18.08 -9.10 10.06
C GLY A 559 16.88 -8.42 10.71
N TRP A 560 17.06 -7.18 11.18
CA TRP A 560 15.93 -6.44 11.77
C TRP A 560 15.95 -4.93 11.55
N VAL A 561 14.74 -4.37 11.61
CA VAL A 561 14.47 -2.94 11.84
C VAL A 561 13.62 -2.86 13.09
N ARG A 562 14.05 -2.14 14.13
CA ARG A 562 13.34 -2.11 15.41
C ARG A 562 13.30 -0.72 16.02
N GLY A 563 12.10 -0.20 16.27
CA GLY A 563 11.96 1.11 16.91
C GLY A 563 12.61 2.17 16.04
N VAL A 564 12.19 2.27 14.78
CA VAL A 564 12.65 3.30 13.85
C VAL A 564 11.48 4.16 13.40
N THR A 565 11.68 5.47 13.34
CA THR A 565 10.76 6.39 12.67
C THR A 565 11.40 6.84 11.36
N VAL A 566 10.67 6.82 10.25
CA VAL A 566 11.12 7.42 8.98
C VAL A 566 10.20 8.59 8.66
N ARG A 567 10.79 9.79 8.54
CA ARG A 567 10.05 11.03 8.37
C ARG A 567 10.33 11.68 7.01
N ASN A 568 9.26 12.11 6.32
CA ASN A 568 9.31 12.82 5.03
C ASN A 568 9.97 12.02 3.89
N SER A 569 9.83 10.70 3.88
CA SER A 569 10.47 9.83 2.89
C SER A 569 9.65 9.64 1.62
N ASP A 570 10.34 9.45 0.49
CA ASP A 570 9.77 8.92 -0.74
C ASP A 570 9.63 7.39 -0.67
N MET A 571 10.57 6.72 0.00
CA MET A 571 10.54 5.29 0.31
C MET A 571 10.90 5.05 1.78
N GLY A 572 10.11 4.30 2.55
CA GLY A 572 10.38 4.03 3.97
C GLY A 572 11.41 2.92 4.20
N VAL A 573 10.98 1.67 4.05
CA VAL A 573 11.83 0.47 4.24
C VAL A 573 11.66 -0.48 3.07
N TYR A 574 12.77 -0.92 2.49
CA TYR A 574 12.80 -1.90 1.41
C TYR A 574 13.51 -3.17 1.86
N THR A 575 12.94 -4.33 1.53
CA THR A 575 13.61 -5.62 1.66
C THR A 575 13.58 -6.35 0.34
N TRP A 576 14.74 -6.76 -0.16
CA TRP A 576 14.86 -7.58 -1.36
C TRP A 576 15.49 -8.92 -1.03
N GLY A 577 14.86 -10.04 -1.39
CA GLY A 577 15.43 -11.39 -1.21
C GLY A 577 15.79 -11.75 0.23
N SER A 578 15.22 -11.05 1.21
CA SER A 578 15.55 -11.21 2.62
C SER A 578 14.67 -12.27 3.27
N VAL A 579 15.21 -12.98 4.26
CA VAL A 579 14.55 -14.16 4.85
C VAL A 579 14.60 -14.10 6.37
N PHE A 580 13.49 -14.44 7.04
CA PHE A 580 13.41 -14.41 8.51
C PHE A 580 13.74 -13.03 9.10
N CYS A 581 13.55 -11.95 8.33
CA CYS A 581 13.79 -10.60 8.83
C CYS A 581 12.59 -10.12 9.65
N THR A 582 12.83 -9.22 10.61
CA THR A 582 11.74 -8.61 11.40
C THR A 582 11.84 -7.09 11.39
N ILE A 583 10.80 -6.46 10.86
CA ILE A 583 10.53 -5.03 10.96
C ILE A 583 9.50 -4.86 12.07
N SER A 584 9.85 -4.12 13.11
CA SER A 584 9.01 -3.94 14.30
C SER A 584 9.05 -2.53 14.85
N ASP A 585 7.93 -2.06 15.39
CA ASP A 585 7.85 -0.75 16.05
C ASP A 585 8.27 0.37 15.07
N LEU A 586 7.80 0.26 13.81
CA LEU A 586 8.10 1.17 12.70
C LEU A 586 7.05 2.27 12.62
N THR A 587 7.47 3.54 12.59
CA THR A 587 6.58 4.66 12.27
C THR A 587 7.00 5.29 10.94
N LEU A 588 6.06 5.41 10.00
CA LEU A 588 6.22 6.19 8.77
C LEU A 588 5.35 7.43 8.88
N THR A 589 5.96 8.61 8.74
CA THR A 589 5.26 9.88 9.01
C THR A 589 5.80 11.04 8.19
N ASN A 590 5.04 12.13 8.13
CA ASN A 590 5.46 13.39 7.52
C ASN A 590 5.24 14.53 8.51
N SER A 591 6.12 15.53 8.49
CA SER A 591 5.95 16.73 9.33
C SER A 591 4.72 17.56 8.94
N LYS A 592 4.27 17.43 7.69
CA LYS A 592 3.02 17.95 7.13
C LYS A 592 2.73 17.25 5.80
N GLN A 593 1.47 17.20 5.39
CA GLN A 593 1.07 16.57 4.13
C GLN A 593 1.88 17.13 2.94
N ARG A 594 2.46 16.23 2.13
CA ARG A 594 3.32 16.54 0.97
C ARG A 594 2.52 16.62 -0.34
N ALA A 595 1.48 15.79 -0.50
CA ALA A 595 0.43 15.83 -1.53
C ALA A 595 -0.72 14.88 -1.13
N TRP A 596 -1.58 14.44 -2.06
CA TRP A 596 -2.57 13.37 -1.77
C TRP A 596 -1.88 12.09 -1.30
N TYR A 597 -0.79 11.72 -1.99
CA TYR A 597 0.21 10.77 -1.53
C TYR A 597 1.44 11.52 -1.01
N ASN A 598 2.15 10.92 -0.05
CA ASN A 598 3.27 11.54 0.66
C ASN A 598 4.62 10.89 0.33
N GLY A 599 4.59 9.89 -0.53
CA GLY A 599 5.74 9.13 -0.98
C GLY A 599 5.28 8.02 -1.89
N HIS A 600 6.22 7.34 -2.52
CA HIS A 600 5.96 6.23 -3.42
C HIS A 600 5.66 4.95 -2.63
N ARG A 601 6.61 4.52 -1.77
CA ARG A 601 6.52 3.23 -1.05
C ARG A 601 6.75 3.39 0.44
N GLY A 602 5.82 2.93 1.28
CA GLY A 602 6.02 2.86 2.72
C GLY A 602 6.97 1.73 3.09
N VAL A 603 6.48 0.50 3.04
CA VAL A 603 7.26 -0.73 3.21
C VAL A 603 7.15 -1.57 1.93
N TRP A 604 8.30 -1.90 1.34
CA TRP A 604 8.36 -2.73 0.13
C TRP A 604 9.07 -4.04 0.43
N MET A 605 8.37 -5.16 0.31
CA MET A 605 8.91 -6.51 0.51
C MET A 605 8.86 -7.26 -0.81
N GLU A 606 10.02 -7.61 -1.33
CA GLU A 606 10.16 -8.21 -2.65
C GLU A 606 11.06 -9.43 -2.63
N HIS A 607 10.58 -10.51 -3.26
CA HIS A 607 11.39 -11.69 -3.57
C HIS A 607 12.01 -12.40 -2.36
N GLY A 608 11.62 -12.05 -1.14
CA GLY A 608 11.99 -12.66 0.12
C GLY A 608 11.02 -13.76 0.55
N SER A 609 11.24 -14.26 1.77
CA SER A 609 10.34 -15.21 2.40
C SER A 609 10.36 -15.18 3.91
N ASP A 610 9.30 -15.70 4.54
CA ASP A 610 9.24 -15.94 5.99
C ASP A 610 9.63 -14.71 6.84
N SER A 611 9.43 -13.50 6.33
CA SER A 611 9.77 -12.25 7.04
C SER A 611 8.54 -11.70 7.76
N MET A 612 8.76 -10.72 8.65
CA MET A 612 7.68 -10.17 9.47
C MET A 612 7.73 -8.65 9.53
N LEU A 613 6.57 -8.02 9.35
CA LEU A 613 6.28 -6.62 9.70
C LEU A 613 5.24 -6.61 10.83
N THR A 614 5.57 -6.02 11.98
CA THR A 614 4.67 -5.99 13.14
C THR A 614 4.72 -4.66 13.90
N ARG A 615 3.62 -4.26 14.55
CA ARG A 615 3.57 -3.04 15.39
C ARG A 615 4.04 -1.81 14.61
N PHE A 616 3.43 -1.59 13.45
CA PHE A 616 3.73 -0.44 12.61
C PHE A 616 2.65 0.63 12.69
N ASN A 617 3.03 1.87 12.44
CA ASN A 617 2.11 2.99 12.30
C ASN A 617 2.45 3.80 11.04
N ILE A 618 1.52 3.87 10.08
CA ILE A 618 1.67 4.66 8.85
C ILE A 618 0.71 5.84 8.90
N THR A 619 1.20 7.01 9.32
CA THR A 619 0.33 8.16 9.63
C THR A 619 -0.13 8.93 8.38
N ASP A 620 0.45 8.63 7.22
CA ASP A 620 0.19 9.34 5.97
C ASP A 620 0.17 8.35 4.80
N ARG A 621 -0.65 8.64 3.78
CA ARG A 621 -0.77 7.77 2.58
C ARG A 621 0.51 7.82 1.74
N PHE A 622 1.06 6.66 1.41
CA PHE A 622 1.99 6.47 0.29
C PHE A 622 1.20 6.04 -0.95
N VAL A 623 1.79 6.03 -2.16
CA VAL A 623 1.13 5.39 -3.31
C VAL A 623 0.92 3.90 -2.98
N HIS A 624 1.96 3.26 -2.44
CA HIS A 624 1.94 1.89 -1.90
C HIS A 624 2.39 1.91 -0.43
N ASP A 625 1.47 1.75 0.52
CA ASP A 625 1.81 1.76 1.95
C ASP A 625 2.60 0.51 2.33
N ILE A 626 2.09 -0.66 1.98
CA ILE A 626 2.75 -1.95 2.21
C ILE A 626 2.64 -2.78 0.94
N SER A 627 3.78 -3.05 0.30
CA SER A 627 3.86 -3.84 -0.94
C SER A 627 4.46 -5.21 -0.71
N VAL A 628 3.85 -6.23 -1.30
CA VAL A 628 4.46 -7.56 -1.52
C VAL A 628 4.55 -7.84 -3.02
N THR A 629 5.69 -8.34 -3.50
CA THR A 629 5.91 -8.58 -4.95
C THR A 629 7.03 -9.58 -5.25
N GLY A 630 7.14 -9.98 -6.52
CA GLY A 630 8.27 -10.76 -7.01
C GLY A 630 8.38 -12.13 -6.34
N THR A 631 7.27 -12.84 -6.15
CA THR A 631 7.21 -14.12 -5.41
C THR A 631 7.63 -14.04 -3.93
N GLU A 632 7.42 -12.88 -3.30
CA GLU A 632 7.41 -12.75 -1.83
C GLU A 632 6.35 -13.69 -1.24
N HIS A 633 6.73 -14.54 -0.27
CA HIS A 633 5.84 -15.57 0.27
C HIS A 633 6.12 -15.94 1.72
N GLY A 634 5.10 -16.45 2.42
CA GLY A 634 5.22 -16.83 3.84
C GLY A 634 5.48 -15.65 4.77
N THR A 635 5.47 -14.41 4.26
CA THR A 635 5.70 -13.20 5.02
C THR A 635 4.44 -12.81 5.80
N VAL A 636 4.64 -12.33 7.02
CA VAL A 636 3.57 -11.97 7.96
C VAL A 636 3.57 -10.46 8.19
N ILE A 637 2.43 -9.83 7.95
CA ILE A 637 2.18 -8.42 8.25
C ILE A 637 1.06 -8.38 9.30
N MET A 638 1.33 -7.80 10.46
CA MET A 638 0.40 -7.87 11.59
C MET A 638 0.48 -6.72 12.59
N ASP A 639 -0.52 -6.61 13.45
CA ASP A 639 -0.55 -5.70 14.62
C ASP A 639 -0.19 -4.25 14.28
N GLY A 640 -0.62 -3.76 13.12
CA GLY A 640 -0.32 -2.40 12.66
C GLY A 640 -1.55 -1.52 12.54
N THR A 641 -1.29 -0.22 12.40
CA THR A 641 -2.32 0.78 12.14
C THR A 641 -1.83 1.81 11.12
N GLY A 642 -2.75 2.57 10.54
CA GLY A 642 -2.40 3.71 9.71
C GLY A 642 -3.60 4.56 9.35
N LEU A 643 -3.37 5.60 8.55
CA LEU A 643 -4.40 6.55 8.14
C LEU A 643 -5.41 5.94 7.17
N ASP A 644 -4.94 5.30 6.09
CA ASP A 644 -5.78 4.71 5.04
C ASP A 644 -4.94 3.72 4.21
N ILE A 645 -4.60 2.59 4.83
CA ILE A 645 -3.59 1.65 4.33
C ILE A 645 -4.09 0.91 3.09
N ASN A 646 -3.24 0.78 2.06
CA ASN A 646 -3.38 -0.29 1.05
C ASN A 646 -2.39 -1.44 1.26
N LEU A 647 -2.83 -2.65 0.92
CA LEU A 647 -2.02 -3.87 0.87
C LEU A 647 -1.71 -4.18 -0.60
N ASP A 648 -0.73 -3.46 -1.13
CA ASP A 648 -0.35 -3.50 -2.54
C ASP A 648 0.28 -4.84 -2.92
N HIS A 649 -0.43 -5.63 -3.71
CA HIS A 649 0.09 -6.82 -4.34
C HIS A 649 0.61 -6.44 -5.73
N HIS A 650 1.90 -6.09 -5.82
CA HIS A 650 2.49 -5.39 -6.96
C HIS A 650 2.72 -6.29 -8.20
N ARG A 651 1.97 -7.39 -8.34
CA ARG A 651 2.09 -8.45 -9.35
C ARG A 651 3.38 -9.28 -9.21
N MET A 652 3.62 -10.16 -10.19
CA MET A 652 4.66 -11.19 -10.17
C MET A 652 4.47 -12.22 -9.05
N ALA A 653 3.22 -12.66 -8.88
CA ALA A 653 2.81 -13.77 -8.04
C ALA A 653 3.38 -13.79 -6.60
N PRO A 654 3.23 -12.75 -5.76
CA PRO A 654 3.37 -12.93 -4.31
C PRO A 654 2.29 -13.91 -3.83
N TYR A 655 2.64 -14.91 -3.00
CA TYR A 655 1.70 -15.98 -2.61
C TYR A 655 1.84 -16.33 -1.13
N GLN A 656 0.79 -16.87 -0.53
CA GLN A 656 0.83 -17.39 0.85
C GLN A 656 1.36 -16.38 1.88
N ASN A 657 1.13 -15.08 1.68
CA ASN A 657 1.42 -14.07 2.69
C ASN A 657 0.26 -13.96 3.67
N LEU A 658 0.53 -13.65 4.94
CA LEU A 658 -0.49 -13.48 5.97
C LEU A 658 -0.58 -12.01 6.39
N PHE A 659 -1.78 -11.46 6.30
CA PHE A 659 -2.14 -10.14 6.80
C PHE A 659 -3.12 -10.35 7.94
N THR A 660 -2.70 -10.08 9.19
CA THR A 660 -3.56 -10.37 10.35
C THR A 660 -3.58 -9.29 11.43
N ASN A 661 -4.76 -9.01 11.99
CA ASN A 661 -4.92 -8.07 13.10
C ASN A 661 -4.35 -6.67 12.79
N ILE A 662 -4.81 -6.06 11.71
CA ILE A 662 -4.36 -4.74 11.25
C ILE A 662 -5.55 -3.79 11.24
N HIS A 663 -5.38 -2.59 11.78
CA HIS A 663 -6.32 -1.49 11.59
C HIS A 663 -5.94 -0.69 10.35
N MET A 664 -6.73 -0.81 9.28
CA MET A 664 -6.45 -0.19 7.98
C MET A 664 -6.67 1.33 7.98
N GLY A 665 -7.12 1.91 9.09
CA GLY A 665 -7.50 3.32 9.21
C GLY A 665 -8.88 3.53 8.60
N PHE A 666 -9.00 4.54 7.73
CA PHE A 666 -10.20 4.75 6.95
C PHE A 666 -10.61 3.44 6.25
N GLY A 667 -9.72 2.74 5.56
CA GLY A 667 -10.04 1.48 4.89
C GLY A 667 -10.70 1.71 3.52
N SER A 668 -10.45 2.85 2.93
CA SER A 668 -10.99 3.19 1.61
C SER A 668 -10.28 2.36 0.53
N ARG A 669 -8.98 2.12 0.67
CA ARG A 669 -8.11 1.59 -0.40
C ARG A 669 -7.43 0.27 -0.07
N VAL A 670 -8.00 -0.53 0.84
CA VAL A 670 -7.38 -1.76 1.40
C VAL A 670 -6.75 -2.65 0.33
N PHE A 671 -7.48 -2.93 -0.76
CA PHE A 671 -7.03 -3.80 -1.85
C PHE A 671 -6.62 -3.05 -3.11
N TYR A 672 -6.33 -1.74 -3.02
CA TYR A 672 -5.78 -1.01 -4.15
C TYR A 672 -4.37 -1.54 -4.44
N ALA A 673 -4.27 -2.38 -5.47
CA ALA A 673 -3.03 -2.98 -5.91
C ALA A 673 -2.60 -2.37 -7.26
N SER A 674 -1.33 -2.55 -7.59
CA SER A 674 -0.69 -1.93 -8.75
C SER A 674 0.36 -2.87 -9.35
N GLY A 675 1.24 -2.34 -10.20
CA GLY A 675 2.20 -3.13 -10.97
C GLY A 675 1.79 -3.24 -12.43
N ASP A 676 2.77 -3.54 -13.28
CA ASP A 676 2.58 -3.70 -14.72
C ASP A 676 1.70 -4.92 -15.03
N ALA A 677 0.61 -4.73 -15.77
CA ALA A 677 -0.27 -5.84 -16.16
C ALA A 677 0.47 -6.95 -16.91
N ASP A 678 1.59 -6.63 -17.57
CA ASP A 678 2.46 -7.61 -18.24
C ASP A 678 3.19 -8.55 -17.26
N TRP A 679 3.08 -8.33 -15.94
CA TRP A 679 3.61 -9.19 -14.88
C TRP A 679 2.59 -10.17 -14.31
N GLY A 680 1.41 -10.26 -14.93
CA GLY A 680 0.34 -11.19 -14.58
C GLY A 680 -0.49 -10.72 -13.38
N PRO A 681 -1.35 -11.58 -12.82
CA PRO A 681 -2.24 -11.23 -11.71
C PRO A 681 -1.52 -10.60 -10.51
N HIS A 682 -2.24 -9.79 -9.73
CA HIS A 682 -1.69 -9.10 -8.55
C HIS A 682 -1.10 -10.07 -7.53
N SER A 683 -1.76 -11.20 -7.28
CA SER A 683 -1.38 -12.22 -6.31
C SER A 683 -1.31 -13.62 -6.93
N GLY A 684 -0.41 -14.45 -6.40
CA GLY A 684 -0.52 -15.89 -6.44
C GLY A 684 -1.50 -16.41 -5.39
N TYR A 685 -1.60 -17.73 -5.23
CA TYR A 685 -2.62 -18.37 -4.41
C TYR A 685 -2.44 -18.17 -2.89
N TYR A 686 -3.51 -18.40 -2.14
CA TYR A 686 -3.53 -18.61 -0.68
C TYR A 686 -2.92 -17.50 0.18
N SER A 687 -2.69 -16.30 -0.35
CA SER A 687 -2.54 -15.13 0.52
C SER A 687 -3.80 -14.99 1.38
N THR A 688 -3.60 -14.74 2.66
CA THR A 688 -4.65 -14.80 3.69
C THR A 688 -4.78 -13.46 4.40
N PHE A 689 -6.00 -12.95 4.42
CA PHE A 689 -6.39 -11.73 5.11
C PHE A 689 -7.31 -12.13 6.26
N HIS A 690 -6.89 -11.85 7.50
CA HIS A 690 -7.54 -12.34 8.70
C HIS A 690 -7.70 -11.22 9.73
N ASN A 691 -8.92 -10.95 10.20
CA ASN A 691 -9.19 -9.93 11.22
C ASN A 691 -8.55 -8.56 10.86
N LEU A 692 -8.79 -8.09 9.63
CA LEU A 692 -8.53 -6.69 9.28
C LEU A 692 -9.66 -5.83 9.86
N GLN A 693 -9.36 -4.62 10.28
CA GLN A 693 -10.30 -3.66 10.88
C GLN A 693 -10.20 -2.32 10.16
N SER A 694 -11.25 -1.51 10.20
CA SER A 694 -11.27 -0.18 9.59
C SER A 694 -12.46 0.63 10.08
N ASP A 695 -12.39 1.95 9.92
CA ASP A 695 -13.45 2.88 10.31
C ASP A 695 -14.70 2.74 9.41
N MET A 696 -14.51 2.42 8.13
CA MET A 696 -15.59 2.06 7.20
C MET A 696 -15.55 0.58 6.82
N ARG A 697 -16.71 0.05 6.44
CA ARG A 697 -16.77 -1.24 5.72
C ARG A 697 -16.16 -1.10 4.34
N PHE A 698 -15.41 -2.10 3.90
CA PHE A 698 -14.79 -2.11 2.57
C PHE A 698 -15.21 -3.33 1.74
N LEU A 699 -14.91 -3.29 0.46
CA LEU A 699 -15.11 -4.37 -0.50
C LEU A 699 -13.94 -5.33 -0.49
N LEU A 700 -14.21 -6.62 -0.69
CA LEU A 700 -13.21 -7.54 -1.22
C LEU A 700 -12.79 -7.06 -2.62
N PRO A 701 -11.59 -7.41 -3.10
CA PRO A 701 -11.18 -6.98 -4.43
C PRO A 701 -12.19 -7.44 -5.49
N THR A 702 -12.49 -6.58 -6.46
CA THR A 702 -13.43 -6.87 -7.55
C THR A 702 -12.72 -7.13 -8.88
N ASP A 703 -11.42 -6.83 -8.93
CA ASP A 703 -10.62 -6.98 -10.14
C ASP A 703 -10.55 -8.47 -10.53
N GLU A 704 -10.90 -8.75 -11.78
CA GLU A 704 -10.85 -10.08 -12.35
C GLU A 704 -9.41 -10.63 -12.49
N ASP A 705 -8.38 -9.90 -12.08
CA ASP A 705 -6.98 -10.34 -12.06
C ASP A 705 -6.29 -10.16 -10.70
N PHE A 706 -7.04 -10.01 -9.59
CA PHE A 706 -6.41 -9.82 -8.28
C PHE A 706 -5.63 -11.08 -7.81
N GLY A 707 -6.14 -12.28 -8.09
CA GLY A 707 -5.42 -13.54 -7.83
C GLY A 707 -6.34 -14.66 -7.37
N ALA A 708 -5.99 -15.92 -7.64
CA ALA A 708 -6.88 -17.06 -7.38
C ALA A 708 -6.80 -17.55 -5.94
N ASN A 709 -7.87 -18.21 -5.50
CA ASN A 709 -7.85 -19.03 -4.29
C ASN A 709 -7.41 -18.30 -2.99
N LEU A 710 -7.66 -16.99 -2.91
CA LEU A 710 -7.35 -16.20 -1.72
C LEU A 710 -8.29 -16.51 -0.54
N THR A 711 -7.89 -16.11 0.66
CA THR A 711 -8.62 -16.39 1.89
C THR A 711 -8.91 -15.11 2.66
N PHE A 712 -10.18 -14.84 2.96
CA PHE A 712 -10.66 -13.67 3.67
C PHE A 712 -11.50 -14.09 4.87
N ILE A 713 -11.02 -13.80 6.07
CA ILE A 713 -11.63 -14.28 7.33
C ILE A 713 -11.81 -13.10 8.27
N GLY A 714 -13.06 -12.78 8.64
CA GLY A 714 -13.34 -11.78 9.67
C GLY A 714 -13.00 -10.34 9.27
N LEU A 715 -13.30 -9.96 8.03
CA LEU A 715 -13.14 -8.60 7.51
C LEU A 715 -14.43 -7.79 7.65
N PRO A 716 -14.38 -6.45 7.80
CA PRO A 716 -15.55 -5.58 7.81
C PRO A 716 -16.09 -5.37 6.38
N THR A 717 -16.50 -6.46 5.74
CA THR A 717 -17.11 -6.47 4.40
C THR A 717 -18.52 -7.05 4.45
N ASP A 718 -19.36 -6.64 3.50
CA ASP A 718 -20.67 -7.23 3.22
C ASP A 718 -20.61 -8.37 2.19
N ASP A 719 -19.45 -8.56 1.57
CA ASP A 719 -19.26 -9.60 0.57
C ASP A 719 -19.19 -10.95 1.28
N SER A 720 -20.26 -11.73 1.16
CA SER A 720 -20.39 -13.05 1.81
C SER A 720 -19.85 -14.20 0.98
N LYS A 721 -19.30 -13.89 -0.19
CA LYS A 721 -18.73 -14.82 -1.15
C LYS A 721 -17.70 -14.09 -1.99
N ASP A 722 -16.89 -14.87 -2.69
CA ASP A 722 -16.01 -14.46 -3.78
C ASP A 722 -16.79 -13.69 -4.87
N PRO A 723 -16.64 -12.36 -4.99
CA PRO A 723 -17.33 -11.60 -6.02
C PRO A 723 -16.90 -11.96 -7.46
N PRO A 724 -15.59 -12.09 -7.79
CA PRO A 724 -15.15 -12.42 -9.14
C PRO A 724 -15.21 -13.93 -9.47
N GLY A 725 -15.46 -14.81 -8.50
CA GLY A 725 -15.59 -16.26 -8.76
C GLY A 725 -14.25 -16.98 -8.99
N MET A 726 -13.15 -16.43 -8.46
CA MET A 726 -11.78 -16.97 -8.52
C MET A 726 -11.48 -18.12 -7.52
N GLY A 727 -12.52 -18.68 -6.91
CA GLY A 727 -12.41 -19.68 -5.87
C GLY A 727 -11.95 -19.12 -4.53
N TRP A 728 -12.24 -17.88 -4.17
CA TRP A 728 -11.88 -17.32 -2.85
C TRP A 728 -12.68 -17.96 -1.72
N TYR A 729 -12.03 -18.15 -0.58
CA TYR A 729 -12.69 -18.51 0.66
C TYR A 729 -13.04 -17.25 1.44
N VAL A 730 -14.32 -17.04 1.71
CA VAL A 730 -14.81 -15.88 2.45
C VAL A 730 -15.60 -16.35 3.66
N GLU A 731 -15.14 -15.95 4.84
CA GLU A 731 -15.74 -16.30 6.13
C GLU A 731 -15.97 -15.03 6.94
N LEU A 732 -17.25 -14.69 7.19
CA LEU A 732 -17.61 -13.52 7.97
C LEU A 732 -17.71 -13.92 9.44
N LEU A 733 -16.87 -13.30 10.27
CA LEU A 733 -16.79 -13.54 11.70
C LEU A 733 -17.01 -12.20 12.43
N ALA A 734 -17.95 -12.15 13.36
CA ALA A 734 -18.30 -10.91 14.06
C ALA A 734 -17.21 -10.51 15.08
N ARG A 735 -16.55 -11.50 15.68
CA ARG A 735 -15.47 -11.39 16.67
C ARG A 735 -14.42 -12.45 16.35
N PRO A 736 -13.63 -12.25 15.28
CA PRO A 736 -12.66 -13.24 14.81
C PRO A 736 -11.77 -13.75 15.96
N PHE A 737 -11.63 -15.07 16.05
CA PHE A 737 -10.76 -15.74 17.01
C PHE A 737 -9.87 -16.78 16.31
N PRO A 738 -8.57 -16.85 16.63
CA PRO A 738 -7.80 -15.92 17.47
C PRO A 738 -7.83 -14.50 16.89
N GLN A 739 -7.56 -13.46 17.68
CA GLN A 739 -7.47 -12.10 17.11
C GLN A 739 -6.28 -11.98 16.14
N ASN A 740 -5.15 -12.58 16.51
CA ASN A 740 -3.96 -12.62 15.67
C ASN A 740 -3.63 -14.09 15.32
N LEU A 741 -3.76 -14.41 14.04
CA LEU A 741 -3.58 -15.78 13.56
C LEU A 741 -2.12 -16.25 13.69
N TYR A 742 -1.14 -15.39 13.43
CA TYR A 742 0.29 -15.71 13.61
C TYR A 742 0.60 -16.14 15.04
N THR A 743 0.10 -15.42 16.03
CA THR A 743 0.34 -15.74 17.46
C THR A 743 -0.20 -17.13 17.81
N SER A 744 -1.35 -17.50 17.25
CA SER A 744 -1.91 -18.85 17.42
C SER A 744 -1.10 -19.90 16.68
N PHE A 745 -0.61 -19.62 15.46
CA PHE A 745 0.32 -20.48 14.74
C PHE A 745 1.57 -20.75 15.57
N THR A 746 2.23 -19.72 16.10
CA THR A 746 3.47 -19.88 16.88
C THR A 746 3.24 -20.66 18.17
N SER A 747 2.20 -20.32 18.94
CA SER A 747 1.92 -20.96 20.25
C SER A 747 1.54 -22.44 20.15
N THR A 748 0.87 -22.85 19.07
CA THR A 748 0.43 -24.25 18.89
C THR A 748 1.35 -25.06 17.97
N ARG A 749 2.44 -24.46 17.48
CA ARG A 749 3.37 -25.05 16.50
C ARG A 749 3.98 -26.37 16.96
N ALA A 750 4.38 -26.46 18.23
CA ALA A 750 4.96 -27.69 18.78
C ALA A 750 3.98 -28.88 18.68
N ALA A 751 2.72 -28.67 19.04
CA ALA A 751 1.68 -29.68 18.94
C ALA A 751 1.40 -30.06 17.47
N ARG A 752 1.30 -29.08 16.57
CA ARG A 752 1.06 -29.33 15.13
C ARG A 752 2.23 -30.07 14.46
N ASN A 753 3.46 -29.80 14.88
CA ASN A 753 4.66 -30.49 14.40
C ASN A 753 4.89 -31.87 15.05
N GLN A 754 4.09 -32.26 16.05
CA GLN A 754 4.15 -33.54 16.78
C GLN A 754 3.02 -34.52 16.41
N GLY A 755 2.22 -34.25 15.38
CA GLY A 755 1.05 -35.02 14.90
C GLY A 755 0.99 -36.56 15.13
N PRO A 756 -0.23 -37.14 15.10
CA PRO A 756 -0.52 -38.47 15.66
C PRO A 756 0.38 -39.56 15.09
N GLY A 757 1.05 -40.30 15.98
CA GLY A 757 1.97 -41.38 15.62
C GLY A 757 3.45 -40.99 15.50
N MET A 758 3.82 -39.75 15.80
CA MET A 758 5.23 -39.34 15.86
C MET A 758 5.78 -39.51 17.28
N CYS A 759 6.67 -40.48 17.46
CA CYS A 759 7.55 -40.49 18.64
C CYS A 759 8.39 -39.22 18.63
N ALA A 760 8.53 -38.58 19.80
CA ALA A 760 9.50 -37.51 20.00
C ALA A 760 10.88 -37.95 19.48
N PRO A 761 11.69 -37.04 18.91
CA PRO A 761 13.07 -37.38 18.60
C PRO A 761 13.73 -37.90 19.88
N ALA A 762 14.29 -39.10 19.81
CA ALA A 762 15.06 -39.70 20.89
C ALA A 762 16.34 -38.88 21.10
N ALA A 763 16.23 -37.79 21.85
CA ALA A 763 17.34 -37.00 22.35
C ALA A 763 16.86 -36.11 23.51
N ALA A 764 16.52 -36.73 24.65
CA ALA A 764 16.66 -36.21 26.02
C ALA A 764 15.90 -37.12 27.01
N CYS A 765 16.50 -38.26 27.35
CA CYS A 765 16.43 -38.92 28.66
C CYS A 765 17.85 -39.34 28.99
#